data_AF-A0AA88IXU2-F1
#
_entry.id   AF-A0AA88IXU2-F1
#
_cell.length_a   1.000
_cell.length_b   1.000
_cell.length_c   1.000
_cell.angle_alpha   90.00
_cell.angle_beta   90.00
_cell.angle_gamma   90.00
#
_symmetry.space_group_name_H-M   'P 1'
#
loop_
_entity.id
_entity.type
_entity.pdbx_description
1 polymer ?
#
loop_
_entity_poly.entity_id
_entity_poly.type
_entity_poly.pdbx_seq_one_letter_code
_entity_poly.pdbx_strand_id
1 'polypeptide(L)'
;MSTCHNLLQVLSKDDPPRKTYVYKLDVAVSAQWISLAVGPFEVLPDQQFCLISHMCLPANFSKLRNTVEFFHSAFSCYKDYLSVNFPFESYKQVFVEPEMAVSSFSLGASMSIFSSQILFDEKIIDQTIDTRIKLAYALARQWFGVYITPEAPNDEWLLDGLAGFMTDLFIKKCLGNNEARYRRYKANCAVCRADDSGATALSSAASSKDLYGTQSIGLYRKIRSWKSVAILQMLEKQMGPESFRKFRHFANKVGNLERPFLKEFFPRWVESCGCPVLRMGFSYNKRKNMVELAVLRGCTAVPDSSAIVNSKPESDNRESDVGWPGMMSIRVYEIDGTFDHPVLPMAGDTWQLVEIQCHSKLAARRFQKPKKGSKPDGSDDNGDGTPALDMRSSSMESPLLWMRADPEMEYLAEINFNQPIQMWINQLEKDKDVIAQAHAIAMLETSPQLSFSIVSALNNFLNDSKAFWRVRIEAAFALANTASEETDWAGLLHLVKFYKSRRFDAEIGLPRPNDFHDFAEYFVLEAIPHAVAMVRAADRKSPREAVEFVLQLLKYNDNNGNPYSDAFWLAALIQSVGELEFGQQSIIFLSSLLKRIDRLLQFDRLMPSYNGILTVSCIRTLAHIALKLSGFVPLDRVSELLKPFRDTKAIWQVRIEASRALLDLEFHCRGIDAALSLFIKYMEKELSLRGQVKLAVHAMRLCQIRVASDSNDDIKSHTLVALLCLLEGPIAFNNIFLRHYLFCILQILGGRPMHGGDMEAWQEQNTFASFVSECKAPFDAQNLSHDGFAVPEAKNGLAAPEAFKDVFTVPEASINGFPVPEPSIGLVVPELVAPESSKDGLAASESSKDGLAPPESSKDGLAAPDYSKEGLAPPESSKDGLAAPESSEDCLAAPSSSKDGLAAP
;
A
#
# COMPACT_ATOMS: atom_id res chain seq x y z
N MET A 1 -6.93 12.56 33.07
CA MET A 1 -8.00 12.05 33.96
C MET A 1 -9.30 12.01 33.17
N SER A 2 -9.80 10.82 32.81
CA SER A 2 -11.24 10.50 32.65
C SER A 2 -11.36 9.00 32.38
N THR A 3 -12.48 8.38 32.76
CA THR A 3 -12.60 6.91 32.83
C THR A 3 -14.03 6.40 32.86
N CYS A 4 -14.16 5.14 32.46
CA CYS A 4 -15.02 4.10 33.05
C CYS A 4 -15.60 4.48 34.43
N HIS A 5 -16.87 4.20 34.68
CA HIS A 5 -17.49 4.44 36.00
C HIS A 5 -16.92 3.56 37.12
N ASN A 6 -16.10 2.56 36.78
CA ASN A 6 -15.34 1.71 37.71
C ASN A 6 -13.87 2.15 37.95
N LEU A 7 -13.49 3.43 37.74
CA LEU A 7 -12.24 3.95 38.29
C LEU A 7 -12.44 4.41 39.74
N LEU A 8 -11.87 3.66 40.70
CA LEU A 8 -11.61 4.19 42.03
C LEU A 8 -10.27 4.94 42.01
N GLN A 9 -10.33 6.26 41.92
CA GLN A 9 -9.16 7.11 42.18
C GLN A 9 -9.04 7.35 43.68
N VAL A 10 -8.01 6.77 44.30
CA VAL A 10 -7.67 7.02 45.71
C VAL A 10 -6.52 8.02 45.75
N LEU A 11 -6.81 9.23 46.23
CA LEU A 11 -5.79 10.20 46.64
C LEU A 11 -5.27 9.76 48.01
N SER A 12 -4.02 9.29 48.07
CA SER A 12 -3.36 9.04 49.35
C SER A 12 -2.91 10.36 49.97
N LYS A 13 -2.84 10.40 51.31
CA LYS A 13 -2.30 11.52 52.09
C LYS A 13 -0.80 11.37 52.39
N ASP A 14 -0.14 10.43 51.74
CA ASP A 14 1.32 10.26 51.80
C ASP A 14 2.04 11.55 51.37
N ASP A 15 3.26 11.75 51.86
CA ASP A 15 4.17 12.79 51.38
C ASP A 15 5.36 12.10 50.67
N PRO A 16 5.64 12.35 49.38
CA PRO A 16 4.88 13.20 48.45
C PRO A 16 3.52 12.61 48.04
N PRO A 17 2.52 13.45 47.68
CA PRO A 17 1.13 13.04 47.46
C PRO A 17 0.95 12.07 46.27
N ARG A 18 0.53 10.84 46.58
CA ARG A 18 0.35 9.76 45.60
C ARG A 18 -1.09 9.66 45.10
N LYS A 19 -1.26 9.52 43.78
CA LYS A 19 -2.55 9.21 43.12
C LYS A 19 -2.58 7.74 42.74
N THR A 20 -3.37 6.95 43.46
CA THR A 20 -3.62 5.54 43.14
C THR A 20 -4.83 5.44 42.21
N TYR A 21 -4.65 4.78 41.07
CA TYR A 21 -5.70 4.53 40.09
C TYR A 21 -6.02 3.03 40.06
N VAL A 22 -7.19 2.64 40.56
CA VAL A 22 -7.65 1.25 40.46
C VAL A 22 -8.45 1.10 39.17
N TYR A 23 -7.92 0.34 38.21
CA TYR A 23 -8.61 -0.03 36.98
C TYR A 23 -9.18 -1.44 37.12
N LYS A 24 -10.47 -1.59 36.79
CA LYS A 24 -11.14 -2.88 36.65
C LYS A 24 -11.56 -3.07 35.19
N LEU A 25 -11.43 -4.29 34.68
CA LEU A 25 -11.99 -4.70 33.41
C LEU A 25 -12.87 -5.93 33.67
N ASP A 26 -14.18 -5.76 33.50
CA ASP A 26 -15.17 -6.83 33.76
C ASP A 26 -15.28 -7.86 32.63
N VAL A 27 -14.76 -7.52 31.44
CA VAL A 27 -14.65 -8.45 30.30
C VAL A 27 -13.33 -9.21 30.40
N ALA A 28 -13.41 -10.54 30.45
CA ALA A 28 -12.22 -11.39 30.42
C ALA A 28 -11.48 -11.26 29.07
N VAL A 29 -10.16 -11.06 29.12
CA VAL A 29 -9.29 -10.91 27.94
C VAL A 29 -7.95 -11.62 28.17
N SER A 30 -7.26 -11.99 27.10
CA SER A 30 -5.88 -12.50 27.19
C SER A 30 -4.93 -11.44 27.77
N ALA A 31 -3.95 -11.88 28.56
CA ALA A 31 -2.96 -11.01 29.19
C ALA A 31 -2.18 -10.15 28.19
N GLN A 32 -2.02 -10.60 26.94
CA GLN A 32 -1.38 -9.83 25.86
C GLN A 32 -2.10 -8.52 25.51
N TRP A 33 -3.38 -8.39 25.87
CA TRP A 33 -4.19 -7.19 25.66
C TRP A 33 -4.17 -6.23 26.87
N ILE A 34 -3.47 -6.58 27.96
CA ILE A 34 -3.28 -5.67 29.08
C ILE A 34 -2.22 -4.63 28.69
N SER A 35 -2.61 -3.37 28.65
CA SER A 35 -1.73 -2.25 28.27
C SER A 35 -1.86 -1.11 29.28
N LEU A 36 -0.73 -0.54 29.68
CA LEU A 36 -0.65 0.58 30.61
C LEU A 36 0.18 1.70 30.00
N ALA A 37 -0.41 2.88 29.87
CA ALA A 37 0.27 4.10 29.46
C ALA A 37 0.26 5.10 30.62
N VAL A 38 1.43 5.57 31.04
CA VAL A 38 1.61 6.57 32.11
C VAL A 38 2.42 7.73 31.56
N GLY A 39 1.90 8.94 31.73
CA GLY A 39 2.48 10.17 31.21
C GLY A 39 1.58 11.38 31.48
N PRO A 40 2.05 12.60 31.21
CA PRO A 40 1.28 13.83 31.41
C PRO A 40 0.28 14.05 30.26
N PHE A 41 -0.62 13.09 30.04
CA PHE A 41 -1.56 13.12 28.93
C PHE A 41 -2.74 14.06 29.18
N GLU A 42 -2.99 14.94 28.22
CA GLU A 42 -4.26 15.67 28.08
C GLU A 42 -5.30 14.76 27.43
N VAL A 43 -6.59 15.02 27.72
CA VAL A 43 -7.70 14.17 27.25
C VAL A 43 -8.69 15.00 26.45
N LEU A 44 -8.91 14.59 25.20
CA LEU A 44 -9.93 15.09 24.29
C LEU A 44 -11.05 14.03 24.20
N PRO A 45 -12.25 14.26 24.80
CA PRO A 45 -13.41 13.40 24.57
C PRO A 45 -13.92 13.55 23.13
N ASP A 46 -14.50 12.49 22.56
CA ASP A 46 -15.24 12.58 21.29
C ASP A 46 -16.54 13.39 21.47
N GLN A 47 -16.95 14.12 20.43
CA GLN A 47 -18.11 15.02 20.48
C GLN A 47 -19.47 14.31 20.36
N GLN A 48 -19.52 13.11 19.76
CA GLN A 48 -20.76 12.36 19.51
C GLN A 48 -20.91 11.17 20.45
N PHE A 49 -19.80 10.53 20.82
CA PHE A 49 -19.79 9.30 21.61
C PHE A 49 -18.93 9.47 22.87
N CYS A 50 -19.55 9.87 23.99
CA CYS A 50 -18.87 10.11 25.27
C CYS A 50 -18.10 8.91 25.85
N LEU A 51 -18.29 7.70 25.30
CA LEU A 51 -17.50 6.51 25.61
C LEU A 51 -16.10 6.54 24.98
N ILE A 52 -15.87 7.36 23.95
CA ILE A 52 -14.61 7.49 23.23
C ILE A 52 -13.82 8.67 23.78
N SER A 53 -12.51 8.46 24.00
CA SER A 53 -11.58 9.52 24.37
C SER A 53 -10.23 9.34 23.71
N HIS A 54 -9.60 10.46 23.37
CA HIS A 54 -8.30 10.55 22.72
C HIS A 54 -7.34 11.25 23.67
N MET A 55 -6.09 10.80 23.75
CA MET A 55 -5.12 11.25 24.75
C MET A 55 -3.75 11.45 24.11
N CYS A 56 -3.13 12.60 24.32
CA CYS A 56 -1.78 12.88 23.82
C CYS A 56 -0.99 13.76 24.80
N LEU A 57 0.29 13.96 24.53
CA LEU A 57 1.09 14.96 25.24
C LEU A 57 0.65 16.39 24.83
N PRO A 58 0.73 17.40 25.72
CA PRO A 58 0.18 18.74 25.49
C PRO A 58 0.64 19.40 24.18
N ALA A 59 1.92 19.24 23.84
CA ALA A 59 2.52 19.81 22.63
C ALA A 59 1.90 19.33 21.30
N ASN A 60 1.10 18.26 21.32
CA ASN A 60 0.42 17.72 20.14
C ASN A 60 -1.12 17.84 20.19
N PHE A 61 -1.70 18.52 21.20
CA PHE A 61 -3.16 18.58 21.40
C PHE A 61 -3.93 19.26 20.25
N SER A 62 -3.32 20.25 19.58
CA SER A 62 -3.88 20.88 18.38
C SER A 62 -3.99 19.89 17.21
N LYS A 63 -2.89 19.20 16.89
CA LYS A 63 -2.83 18.14 15.86
C LYS A 63 -3.79 16.99 16.16
N LEU A 64 -3.93 16.62 17.44
CA LEU A 64 -4.85 15.57 17.87
C LEU A 64 -6.28 15.85 17.40
N ARG A 65 -6.77 17.08 17.59
CA ARG A 65 -8.15 17.47 17.23
C ARG A 65 -8.45 17.21 15.75
N ASN A 66 -7.65 17.77 14.85
CA ASN A 66 -7.76 17.55 13.40
C ASN A 66 -7.62 16.06 13.04
N THR A 67 -6.64 15.37 13.63
CA THR A 67 -6.35 13.97 13.32
C THR A 67 -7.52 13.03 13.64
N VAL A 68 -8.24 13.27 14.75
CA VAL A 68 -9.30 12.36 15.23
C VAL A 68 -10.72 12.80 14.88
N GLU A 69 -10.92 13.98 14.28
CA GLU A 69 -12.27 14.55 14.04
C GLU A 69 -13.23 13.57 13.36
N PHE A 70 -12.79 12.88 12.31
CA PHE A 70 -13.57 11.90 11.54
C PHE A 70 -13.97 10.64 12.33
N PHE A 71 -13.40 10.38 13.50
CA PHE A 71 -13.36 9.05 14.10
C PHE A 71 -14.74 8.54 14.55
N HIS A 72 -15.63 9.44 14.99
CA HIS A 72 -17.04 9.15 15.25
C HIS A 72 -17.73 8.48 14.04
N SER A 73 -17.37 8.85 12.80
CA SER A 73 -17.97 8.31 11.58
C SER A 73 -17.50 6.87 11.30
N ALA A 74 -16.25 6.54 11.64
CA ALA A 74 -15.77 5.16 11.61
C ALA A 74 -16.49 4.30 12.67
N PHE A 75 -16.65 4.84 13.90
CA PHE A 75 -17.38 4.16 14.97
C PHE A 75 -18.86 3.91 14.64
N SER A 76 -19.57 4.91 14.10
CA SER A 76 -20.94 4.71 13.61
C SER A 76 -20.98 3.69 12.49
N CYS A 77 -20.14 3.81 11.46
CA CYS A 77 -20.08 2.86 10.35
C CYS A 77 -19.97 1.40 10.82
N TYR A 78 -19.22 1.16 11.89
CA TYR A 78 -19.08 -0.18 12.46
C TYR A 78 -20.32 -0.57 13.27
N LYS A 79 -20.78 0.28 14.19
CA LYS A 79 -22.00 0.03 14.97
C LYS A 79 -23.22 -0.25 14.07
N ASP A 80 -23.37 0.50 12.97
CA ASP A 80 -24.40 0.32 11.96
C ASP A 80 -24.32 -1.07 11.31
N TYR A 81 -23.15 -1.42 10.74
CA TYR A 81 -22.94 -2.70 10.06
C TYR A 81 -22.98 -3.91 11.03
N LEU A 82 -22.63 -3.72 12.30
CA LEU A 82 -22.70 -4.79 13.30
C LEU A 82 -24.12 -4.98 13.84
N SER A 83 -24.87 -3.90 14.06
CA SER A 83 -26.07 -3.88 14.90
C SER A 83 -25.84 -4.49 16.31
N VAL A 84 -24.60 -4.39 16.80
CA VAL A 84 -24.17 -4.78 18.16
C VAL A 84 -23.48 -3.56 18.79
N ASN A 85 -23.64 -3.39 20.11
CA ASN A 85 -22.92 -2.36 20.84
C ASN A 85 -21.40 -2.62 20.88
N PHE A 86 -20.64 -1.62 21.29
CA PHE A 86 -19.20 -1.78 21.54
C PHE A 86 -19.00 -2.68 22.78
N PRO A 87 -18.07 -3.66 22.76
CA PRO A 87 -17.98 -4.68 23.81
C PRO A 87 -17.39 -4.21 25.15
N PHE A 88 -16.83 -3.00 25.22
CA PHE A 88 -16.25 -2.43 26.45
C PHE A 88 -16.98 -1.13 26.86
N GLU A 89 -16.88 -0.73 28.14
CA GLU A 89 -17.54 0.50 28.65
C GLU A 89 -17.07 1.80 27.95
N SER A 90 -15.80 1.84 27.53
CA SER A 90 -15.17 3.00 26.89
C SER A 90 -14.12 2.56 25.89
N TYR A 91 -13.70 3.46 25.00
CA TYR A 91 -12.56 3.27 24.09
C TYR A 91 -11.58 4.44 24.21
N LYS A 92 -10.28 4.12 24.27
CA LYS A 92 -9.20 5.09 24.47
C LYS A 92 -8.18 5.02 23.35
N GLN A 93 -7.86 6.15 22.73
CA GLN A 93 -6.73 6.26 21.81
C GLN A 93 -5.61 7.05 22.49
N VAL A 94 -4.44 6.44 22.72
CA VAL A 94 -3.32 7.11 23.42
C VAL A 94 -2.15 7.30 22.46
N PHE A 95 -1.72 8.53 22.26
CA PHE A 95 -0.64 8.91 21.35
C PHE A 95 0.65 9.18 22.17
N VAL A 96 1.64 8.31 21.98
CA VAL A 96 2.92 8.30 22.73
C VAL A 96 4.10 8.71 21.85
N GLU A 97 5.21 9.10 22.46
CA GLU A 97 6.37 9.59 21.69
C GLU A 97 6.99 8.53 20.77
N PRO A 98 7.50 8.91 19.59
CA PRO A 98 7.81 7.96 18.52
C PRO A 98 9.03 7.08 18.77
N GLU A 99 9.89 7.45 19.72
CA GLU A 99 11.09 6.67 20.09
C GLU A 99 10.74 5.49 21.01
N MET A 100 9.69 5.65 21.82
CA MET A 100 9.15 4.60 22.70
C MET A 100 8.27 3.59 21.95
N ALA A 101 7.78 3.96 20.76
CA ALA A 101 6.84 3.16 19.98
C ALA A 101 7.57 2.15 19.08
N VAL A 102 7.49 0.85 19.41
CA VAL A 102 8.05 -0.25 18.60
C VAL A 102 7.40 -0.33 17.20
N SER A 103 6.10 -0.04 17.13
CA SER A 103 5.26 -0.07 15.93
C SER A 103 4.48 1.24 15.76
N SER A 104 3.87 1.46 14.59
CA SER A 104 3.02 2.65 14.38
C SER A 104 1.77 2.67 15.28
N PHE A 105 1.29 1.49 15.68
CA PHE A 105 0.26 1.31 16.70
C PHE A 105 0.40 -0.05 17.40
N SER A 106 -0.12 -0.16 18.62
CA SER A 106 -0.35 -1.41 19.35
C SER A 106 -1.78 -1.43 19.92
N LEU A 107 -2.24 -2.63 20.30
CA LEU A 107 -3.63 -2.90 20.66
C LEU A 107 -3.70 -3.40 22.11
N GLY A 108 -4.72 -2.96 22.84
CA GLY A 108 -5.08 -3.50 24.15
C GLY A 108 -6.60 -3.55 24.34
N ALA A 109 -7.03 -4.09 25.47
CA ALA A 109 -8.45 -4.14 25.83
C ALA A 109 -8.97 -2.73 26.13
N SER A 110 -10.06 -2.31 25.46
CA SER A 110 -10.64 -0.95 25.54
C SER A 110 -9.72 0.20 25.10
N MET A 111 -8.54 -0.09 24.52
CA MET A 111 -7.51 0.92 24.25
C MET A 111 -6.65 0.56 23.02
N SER A 112 -6.28 1.57 22.24
CA SER A 112 -5.23 1.45 21.22
C SER A 112 -4.18 2.52 21.45
N ILE A 113 -2.90 2.14 21.35
CA ILE A 113 -1.77 3.05 21.52
C ILE A 113 -1.18 3.34 20.12
N PHE A 114 -0.86 4.59 19.84
CA PHE A 114 -0.34 5.07 18.56
C PHE A 114 0.94 5.87 18.75
N SER A 115 1.82 5.87 17.76
CA SER A 115 2.92 6.85 17.72
C SER A 115 2.38 8.24 17.39
N SER A 116 2.85 9.28 18.09
CA SER A 116 2.52 10.69 17.80
C SER A 116 2.90 11.14 16.38
N GLN A 117 3.71 10.35 15.64
CA GLN A 117 4.00 10.53 14.21
C GLN A 117 2.80 10.49 13.27
N ILE A 118 1.64 9.98 13.71
CA ILE A 118 0.40 10.02 12.90
C ILE A 118 -0.49 11.21 13.26
N LEU A 119 -0.05 12.10 14.16
CA LEU A 119 -0.76 13.34 14.48
C LEU A 119 -0.31 14.46 13.54
N PHE A 120 -1.24 14.96 12.73
CA PHE A 120 -1.02 16.01 11.74
C PHE A 120 -1.98 17.19 11.94
N ASP A 121 -1.54 18.38 11.53
CA ASP A 121 -2.37 19.59 11.51
C ASP A 121 -3.13 19.73 10.18
N GLU A 122 -4.06 20.69 10.12
CA GLU A 122 -4.98 20.94 9.00
C GLU A 122 -4.27 21.24 7.67
N LYS A 123 -2.96 21.56 7.69
CA LYS A 123 -2.18 21.90 6.48
C LYS A 123 -1.53 20.70 5.80
N ILE A 124 -1.59 19.51 6.41
CA ILE A 124 -0.96 18.29 5.91
C ILE A 124 -2.01 17.38 5.25
N ILE A 125 -2.04 17.37 3.91
CA ILE A 125 -3.03 16.60 3.14
C ILE A 125 -2.67 15.11 3.17
N ASP A 126 -1.42 14.80 2.90
CA ASP A 126 -0.89 13.49 2.48
C ASP A 126 -1.06 12.39 3.55
N GLN A 127 -0.83 12.76 4.81
CA GLN A 127 -0.94 11.87 5.96
C GLN A 127 -2.39 11.52 6.33
N THR A 128 -3.38 12.22 5.78
CA THR A 128 -4.81 12.08 6.13
C THR A 128 -5.33 10.66 5.87
N ILE A 129 -5.17 10.16 4.65
CA ILE A 129 -5.78 8.88 4.23
C ILE A 129 -5.18 7.70 5.00
N ASP A 130 -3.85 7.67 5.10
CA ASP A 130 -3.09 6.65 5.83
C ASP A 130 -3.47 6.58 7.32
N THR A 131 -3.60 7.75 7.97
CA THR A 131 -3.98 7.83 9.39
C THR A 131 -5.42 7.37 9.61
N ARG A 132 -6.36 7.83 8.78
CA ARG A 132 -7.79 7.47 8.89
C ARG A 132 -7.98 5.95 8.80
N ILE A 133 -7.29 5.30 7.87
CA ILE A 133 -7.32 3.84 7.71
C ILE A 133 -6.69 3.12 8.93
N LYS A 134 -5.55 3.58 9.45
CA LYS A 134 -4.88 2.97 10.62
C LYS A 134 -5.73 3.05 11.89
N LEU A 135 -6.34 4.22 12.17
CA LEU A 135 -7.22 4.41 13.32
C LEU A 135 -8.50 3.56 13.21
N ALA A 136 -9.07 3.44 11.99
CA ALA A 136 -10.24 2.60 11.72
C ALA A 136 -9.94 1.09 11.89
N TYR A 137 -8.82 0.59 11.35
CA TYR A 137 -8.40 -0.80 11.54
C TYR A 137 -8.15 -1.15 13.01
N ALA A 138 -7.47 -0.26 13.76
CA ALA A 138 -7.22 -0.46 15.19
C ALA A 138 -8.53 -0.46 16.01
N LEU A 139 -9.52 0.33 15.60
CA LEU A 139 -10.89 0.26 16.13
C LEU A 139 -11.57 -1.08 15.79
N ALA A 140 -11.47 -1.56 14.55
CA ALA A 140 -12.07 -2.83 14.14
C ALA A 140 -11.51 -4.03 14.94
N ARG A 141 -10.20 -4.00 15.27
CA ARG A 141 -9.54 -5.02 16.11
C ARG A 141 -10.06 -5.09 17.55
N GLN A 142 -10.76 -4.06 18.06
CA GLN A 142 -11.39 -4.13 19.38
C GLN A 142 -12.51 -5.18 19.43
N TRP A 143 -13.28 -5.35 18.34
CA TRP A 143 -14.21 -6.47 18.20
C TRP A 143 -13.51 -7.77 17.81
N PHE A 144 -12.45 -7.70 16.98
CA PHE A 144 -11.79 -8.85 16.37
C PHE A 144 -10.31 -8.99 16.74
N GLY A 145 -9.97 -9.97 17.57
CA GLY A 145 -8.65 -10.18 18.17
C GLY A 145 -8.68 -9.87 19.66
N VAL A 146 -9.25 -8.72 20.04
CA VAL A 146 -9.31 -8.27 21.44
C VAL A 146 -10.53 -8.83 22.19
N TYR A 147 -11.75 -8.62 21.67
CA TYR A 147 -12.99 -9.18 22.27
C TYR A 147 -13.28 -10.61 21.80
N ILE A 148 -13.35 -10.83 20.48
CA ILE A 148 -13.36 -12.19 19.90
C ILE A 148 -11.91 -12.64 19.75
N THR A 149 -11.47 -13.60 20.54
CA THR A 149 -10.13 -14.21 20.47
C THR A 149 -10.13 -15.46 19.57
N PRO A 150 -8.99 -15.86 18.98
CA PRO A 150 -8.88 -17.11 18.22
C PRO A 150 -8.83 -18.32 19.17
N GLU A 151 -9.14 -19.52 18.67
CA GLU A 151 -9.03 -20.76 19.44
C GLU A 151 -7.59 -21.30 19.39
N ALA A 152 -7.01 -21.39 18.20
CA ALA A 152 -5.60 -21.67 17.97
C ALA A 152 -4.85 -20.46 17.35
N PRO A 153 -3.51 -20.35 17.52
CA PRO A 153 -2.72 -19.31 16.84
C PRO A 153 -2.84 -19.33 15.31
N ASN A 154 -3.15 -20.49 14.73
CA ASN A 154 -3.41 -20.66 13.30
C ASN A 154 -4.74 -20.05 12.82
N ASP A 155 -5.57 -19.50 13.71
CA ASP A 155 -6.85 -18.86 13.37
C ASP A 155 -6.77 -17.32 13.35
N GLU A 156 -5.64 -16.71 13.75
CA GLU A 156 -5.53 -15.24 13.84
C GLU A 156 -5.80 -14.56 12.47
N TRP A 157 -5.51 -15.23 11.35
CA TRP A 157 -5.81 -14.74 10.00
C TRP A 157 -7.29 -14.35 9.83
N LEU A 158 -8.22 -15.07 10.48
CA LEU A 158 -9.65 -14.83 10.38
C LEU A 158 -9.99 -13.49 11.07
N LEU A 159 -9.36 -13.19 12.20
CA LEU A 159 -9.62 -11.98 12.99
C LEU A 159 -8.90 -10.75 12.41
N ASP A 160 -7.69 -10.93 11.88
CA ASP A 160 -7.01 -9.89 11.10
C ASP A 160 -7.76 -9.60 9.79
N GLY A 161 -8.26 -10.64 9.13
CA GLY A 161 -9.05 -10.55 7.90
C GLY A 161 -10.39 -9.86 8.12
N LEU A 162 -11.11 -10.22 9.18
CA LEU A 162 -12.39 -9.62 9.54
C LEU A 162 -12.24 -8.16 10.00
N ALA A 163 -11.14 -7.80 10.68
CA ALA A 163 -10.81 -6.40 10.97
C ALA A 163 -10.47 -5.60 9.69
N GLY A 164 -9.72 -6.20 8.77
CA GLY A 164 -9.45 -5.63 7.44
C GLY A 164 -10.73 -5.45 6.61
N PHE A 165 -11.66 -6.39 6.67
CA PHE A 165 -12.95 -6.32 5.98
C PHE A 165 -13.81 -5.14 6.50
N MET A 166 -13.87 -4.94 7.82
CA MET A 166 -14.49 -3.74 8.40
C MET A 166 -13.77 -2.45 7.93
N THR A 167 -12.45 -2.50 7.75
CA THR A 167 -11.68 -1.36 7.25
C THR A 167 -12.04 -1.03 5.80
N ASP A 168 -12.20 -2.02 4.93
CA ASP A 168 -12.68 -1.85 3.54
C ASP A 168 -14.08 -1.23 3.49
N LEU A 169 -15.00 -1.62 4.38
CA LEU A 169 -16.33 -1.00 4.48
C LEU A 169 -16.25 0.49 4.85
N PHE A 170 -15.37 0.85 5.79
CA PHE A 170 -15.09 2.25 6.12
C PHE A 170 -14.47 3.01 4.94
N ILE A 171 -13.48 2.44 4.25
CA ILE A 171 -12.88 3.05 3.05
C ILE A 171 -13.98 3.30 1.99
N LYS A 172 -14.82 2.30 1.71
CA LYS A 172 -15.92 2.41 0.74
C LYS A 172 -16.96 3.47 1.11
N LYS A 173 -17.32 3.62 2.39
CA LYS A 173 -18.30 4.61 2.89
C LYS A 173 -17.73 6.03 3.00
N CYS A 174 -16.47 6.18 3.42
CA CYS A 174 -15.89 7.47 3.83
C CYS A 174 -14.77 8.00 2.93
N LEU A 175 -14.17 7.18 2.07
CA LEU A 175 -13.17 7.56 1.07
C LEU A 175 -13.61 7.24 -0.39
N GLY A 176 -14.73 6.52 -0.54
CA GLY A 176 -15.38 6.25 -1.82
C GLY A 176 -15.09 4.87 -2.41
N ASN A 177 -16.01 4.41 -3.26
CA ASN A 177 -15.95 3.08 -3.87
C ASN A 177 -14.72 2.87 -4.77
N ASN A 178 -14.21 3.93 -5.42
CA ASN A 178 -13.04 3.85 -6.29
C ASN A 178 -11.74 3.64 -5.49
N GLU A 179 -11.56 4.33 -4.37
CA GLU A 179 -10.43 4.10 -3.44
C GLU A 179 -10.45 2.66 -2.90
N ALA A 180 -11.63 2.14 -2.56
CA ALA A 180 -11.81 0.76 -2.10
C ALA A 180 -11.47 -0.27 -3.19
N ARG A 181 -12.10 -0.19 -4.38
CA ARG A 181 -11.84 -1.10 -5.51
C ARG A 181 -10.37 -1.08 -5.95
N TYR A 182 -9.77 0.10 -6.02
CA TYR A 182 -8.37 0.27 -6.38
C TYR A 182 -7.41 -0.36 -5.36
N ARG A 183 -7.59 -0.07 -4.06
CA ARG A 183 -6.76 -0.66 -3.00
C ARG A 183 -6.88 -2.17 -2.96
N ARG A 184 -8.10 -2.69 -3.16
CA ARG A 184 -8.37 -4.13 -3.24
C ARG A 184 -7.65 -4.77 -4.42
N TYR A 185 -7.74 -4.19 -5.61
CA TYR A 185 -7.03 -4.68 -6.79
C TYR A 185 -5.51 -4.74 -6.57
N LYS A 186 -4.88 -3.64 -6.13
CA LYS A 186 -3.43 -3.61 -5.88
C LYS A 186 -3.00 -4.58 -4.76
N ALA A 187 -3.82 -4.78 -3.72
CA ALA A 187 -3.58 -5.78 -2.68
C ALA A 187 -3.68 -7.21 -3.21
N ASN A 188 -4.70 -7.53 -4.03
CA ASN A 188 -4.83 -8.83 -4.69
C ASN A 188 -3.63 -9.11 -5.61
N CYS A 189 -3.21 -8.14 -6.45
CA CYS A 189 -2.01 -8.29 -7.29
C CYS A 189 -0.75 -8.55 -6.46
N ALA A 190 -0.57 -7.86 -5.33
CA ALA A 190 0.57 -8.08 -4.44
C ALA A 190 0.52 -9.46 -3.77
N VAL A 191 -0.67 -9.98 -3.41
CA VAL A 191 -0.83 -11.34 -2.90
C VAL A 191 -0.52 -12.38 -3.97
N CYS A 192 -1.06 -12.27 -5.19
CA CYS A 192 -0.77 -13.23 -6.27
C CYS A 192 0.73 -13.33 -6.58
N ARG A 193 1.45 -12.19 -6.60
CA ARG A 193 2.92 -12.16 -6.78
C ARG A 193 3.74 -12.71 -5.61
N ALA A 194 3.12 -12.93 -4.45
CA ALA A 194 3.78 -13.30 -3.20
C ALA A 194 3.39 -14.68 -2.67
N ASP A 195 2.28 -15.25 -3.14
CA ASP A 195 1.70 -16.51 -2.67
C ASP A 195 2.32 -17.68 -3.44
N ASP A 196 3.62 -17.87 -3.27
CA ASP A 196 4.46 -18.85 -3.98
C ASP A 196 4.83 -20.09 -3.13
N SER A 197 4.74 -19.97 -1.81
CA SER A 197 5.38 -20.86 -0.84
C SER A 197 4.54 -21.06 0.43
N GLY A 198 4.83 -22.11 1.22
CA GLY A 198 4.03 -22.46 2.42
C GLY A 198 3.94 -21.34 3.47
N ALA A 199 4.87 -20.38 3.47
CA ALA A 199 4.87 -19.16 4.28
C ALA A 199 3.57 -18.33 4.20
N THR A 200 2.93 -18.26 3.02
CA THR A 200 1.69 -17.49 2.78
C THR A 200 0.40 -18.28 3.02
N ALA A 201 0.47 -19.56 3.34
CA ALA A 201 -0.69 -20.33 3.79
C ALA A 201 -1.18 -19.80 5.15
N LEU A 202 -2.51 -19.62 5.31
CA LEU A 202 -3.07 -18.85 6.41
C LEU A 202 -3.24 -19.63 7.72
N SER A 203 -3.66 -20.90 7.64
CA SER A 203 -3.92 -21.76 8.81
C SER A 203 -3.02 -23.02 8.85
N SER A 204 -2.00 -23.07 7.99
CA SER A 204 -1.16 -24.25 7.82
C SER A 204 0.02 -24.32 8.80
N ALA A 205 0.26 -25.53 9.32
CA ALA A 205 1.47 -25.87 10.06
C ALA A 205 2.75 -25.75 9.20
N ALA A 206 2.65 -25.83 7.87
CA ALA A 206 3.77 -25.54 6.96
C ALA A 206 4.28 -24.10 7.18
N SER A 207 3.37 -23.13 7.18
CA SER A 207 3.72 -21.71 7.34
C SER A 207 4.44 -21.37 8.65
N SER A 208 4.17 -22.13 9.72
CA SER A 208 4.87 -21.98 11.01
C SER A 208 6.27 -22.62 11.01
N LYS A 209 6.52 -23.61 10.16
CA LYS A 209 7.86 -24.18 9.91
C LYS A 209 8.68 -23.22 9.04
N ASP A 210 8.11 -22.80 7.91
CA ASP A 210 8.80 -22.00 6.90
C ASP A 210 9.18 -20.60 7.43
N LEU A 211 8.30 -20.02 8.26
CA LEU A 211 8.53 -18.73 8.93
C LEU A 211 9.00 -18.86 10.39
N TYR A 212 9.36 -20.05 10.88
CA TYR A 212 9.92 -20.28 12.22
C TYR A 212 9.13 -19.61 13.37
N GLY A 213 7.80 -19.55 13.26
CA GLY A 213 6.90 -18.88 14.21
C GLY A 213 6.75 -17.36 14.05
N THR A 214 7.39 -16.73 13.05
CA THR A 214 7.32 -15.27 12.83
C THR A 214 6.29 -14.85 11.77
N GLN A 215 5.28 -15.66 11.48
CA GLN A 215 4.21 -15.34 10.51
C GLN A 215 3.39 -14.07 10.86
N SER A 216 3.44 -13.64 12.12
CA SER A 216 2.82 -12.40 12.61
C SER A 216 3.73 -11.17 12.49
N ILE A 217 4.89 -11.27 11.83
CA ILE A 217 5.91 -10.22 11.75
C ILE A 217 6.19 -9.82 10.28
N GLY A 218 6.69 -8.60 10.08
CA GLY A 218 7.27 -8.12 8.83
C GLY A 218 6.31 -8.10 7.64
N LEU A 219 6.88 -8.28 6.44
CA LEU A 219 6.15 -8.32 5.18
C LEU A 219 5.13 -9.47 5.12
N TYR A 220 5.49 -10.67 5.57
CA TYR A 220 4.62 -11.84 5.50
C TYR A 220 3.31 -11.64 6.27
N ARG A 221 3.32 -10.96 7.43
CA ARG A 221 2.08 -10.59 8.13
C ARG A 221 1.13 -9.79 7.23
N LYS A 222 1.67 -8.85 6.46
CA LYS A 222 0.89 -7.96 5.58
C LYS A 222 0.31 -8.73 4.39
N ILE A 223 1.09 -9.61 3.76
CA ILE A 223 0.61 -10.48 2.67
C ILE A 223 -0.50 -11.41 3.17
N ARG A 224 -0.28 -12.08 4.32
CA ARG A 224 -1.30 -12.94 4.95
C ARG A 224 -2.55 -12.16 5.34
N SER A 225 -2.40 -10.94 5.84
CA SER A 225 -3.54 -10.05 6.11
C SER A 225 -4.30 -9.69 4.83
N TRP A 226 -3.62 -9.31 3.74
CA TRP A 226 -4.29 -9.06 2.46
C TRP A 226 -5.01 -10.30 1.90
N LYS A 227 -4.36 -11.47 1.93
CA LYS A 227 -4.94 -12.76 1.53
C LYS A 227 -6.17 -13.09 2.40
N SER A 228 -6.13 -12.86 3.71
CA SER A 228 -7.29 -13.10 4.58
C SER A 228 -8.48 -12.19 4.29
N VAL A 229 -8.28 -10.89 4.02
CA VAL A 229 -9.41 -10.04 3.60
C VAL A 229 -9.90 -10.39 2.20
N ALA A 230 -9.06 -10.91 1.29
CA ALA A 230 -9.50 -11.34 -0.04
C ALA A 230 -10.45 -12.54 0.09
N ILE A 231 -10.01 -13.58 0.79
CA ILE A 231 -10.78 -14.81 1.05
C ILE A 231 -12.12 -14.52 1.75
N LEU A 232 -12.15 -13.57 2.69
CA LEU A 232 -13.41 -13.17 3.33
C LEU A 232 -14.38 -12.41 2.41
N GLN A 233 -13.88 -11.66 1.41
CA GLN A 233 -14.74 -11.07 0.37
C GLN A 233 -15.25 -12.13 -0.62
N MET A 234 -14.44 -13.15 -0.94
CA MET A 234 -14.88 -14.31 -1.72
C MET A 234 -16.01 -15.07 -0.98
N LEU A 235 -15.87 -15.27 0.33
CA LEU A 235 -16.92 -15.84 1.18
C LEU A 235 -18.18 -14.95 1.26
N GLU A 236 -18.05 -13.62 1.38
CA GLU A 236 -19.21 -12.72 1.33
C GLU A 236 -19.95 -12.82 -0.02
N LYS A 237 -19.21 -12.80 -1.14
CA LYS A 237 -19.75 -12.95 -2.50
C LYS A 237 -20.50 -14.29 -2.66
N GLN A 238 -19.87 -15.41 -2.29
CA GLN A 238 -20.45 -16.76 -2.45
C GLN A 238 -21.62 -17.04 -1.49
N MET A 239 -21.61 -16.48 -0.28
CA MET A 239 -22.70 -16.71 0.70
C MET A 239 -23.84 -15.69 0.57
N GLY A 240 -23.57 -14.50 0.03
CA GLY A 240 -24.42 -13.32 0.08
C GLY A 240 -24.24 -12.53 1.39
N PRO A 241 -24.36 -11.18 1.36
CA PRO A 241 -23.99 -10.31 2.48
C PRO A 241 -24.83 -10.55 3.74
N GLU A 242 -26.12 -10.88 3.61
CA GLU A 242 -26.95 -11.28 4.75
C GLU A 242 -26.47 -12.59 5.39
N SER A 243 -26.16 -13.60 4.59
CA SER A 243 -25.64 -14.88 5.08
C SER A 243 -24.29 -14.70 5.74
N PHE A 244 -23.42 -13.83 5.21
CA PHE A 244 -22.12 -13.53 5.79
C PHE A 244 -22.24 -12.77 7.11
N ARG A 245 -23.14 -11.78 7.18
CA ARG A 245 -23.49 -11.05 8.42
C ARG A 245 -24.06 -11.99 9.48
N LYS A 246 -24.91 -12.95 9.10
CA LYS A 246 -25.44 -14.02 9.98
C LYS A 246 -24.35 -15.02 10.39
N PHE A 247 -23.54 -15.50 9.44
CA PHE A 247 -22.39 -16.39 9.66
C PHE A 247 -21.42 -15.83 10.70
N ARG A 248 -21.15 -14.51 10.67
CA ARG A 248 -20.37 -13.80 11.69
C ARG A 248 -20.94 -13.91 13.10
N HIS A 249 -22.26 -13.90 13.29
CA HIS A 249 -22.87 -14.18 14.60
C HIS A 249 -22.81 -15.67 14.97
N PHE A 250 -22.87 -16.56 13.97
CA PHE A 250 -22.70 -18.00 14.14
C PHE A 250 -21.23 -18.46 14.17
N ALA A 251 -20.24 -17.55 14.10
CA ALA A 251 -18.82 -17.84 14.24
C ALA A 251 -18.51 -18.50 15.60
N ASN A 252 -19.29 -18.17 16.63
CA ASN A 252 -19.24 -18.79 17.96
C ASN A 252 -19.90 -20.19 18.00
N LYS A 253 -20.21 -20.79 16.84
CA LYS A 253 -21.05 -22.00 16.70
C LYS A 253 -20.83 -22.78 15.38
N VAL A 254 -19.64 -22.66 14.79
CA VAL A 254 -19.34 -23.06 13.39
C VAL A 254 -19.57 -24.54 13.06
N GLY A 255 -19.45 -25.46 14.03
CA GLY A 255 -19.50 -26.91 13.81
C GLY A 255 -20.75 -27.48 13.11
N ASN A 256 -21.84 -26.70 12.98
CA ASN A 256 -23.07 -27.14 12.33
C ASN A 256 -23.29 -26.57 10.90
N LEU A 257 -22.33 -25.85 10.32
CA LEU A 257 -22.43 -25.31 8.95
C LEU A 257 -21.68 -26.15 7.91
N GLU A 258 -22.07 -27.42 7.80
CA GLU A 258 -21.68 -28.31 6.69
C GLU A 258 -22.33 -27.87 5.36
N ARG A 259 -21.93 -26.71 4.83
CA ARG A 259 -22.18 -26.34 3.43
C ARG A 259 -21.11 -27.04 2.57
N PRO A 260 -21.46 -27.89 1.58
CA PRO A 260 -20.46 -28.68 0.83
C PRO A 260 -19.28 -27.88 0.28
N PHE A 261 -19.52 -26.71 -0.31
CA PHE A 261 -18.47 -25.86 -0.88
C PHE A 261 -17.38 -25.45 0.12
N LEU A 262 -17.69 -25.36 1.42
CA LEU A 262 -16.69 -24.99 2.44
C LEU A 262 -15.62 -26.09 2.62
N LYS A 263 -15.97 -27.37 2.36
CA LYS A 263 -15.04 -28.50 2.46
C LYS A 263 -13.96 -28.46 1.38
N GLU A 264 -14.25 -27.89 0.21
CA GLU A 264 -13.30 -27.66 -0.89
C GLU A 264 -12.58 -26.30 -0.74
N PHE A 265 -13.30 -25.28 -0.27
CA PHE A 265 -12.82 -23.89 -0.21
C PHE A 265 -11.68 -23.70 0.80
N PHE A 266 -11.80 -24.21 2.03
CA PHE A 266 -10.80 -23.98 3.06
C PHE A 266 -9.43 -24.65 2.77
N PRO A 267 -9.35 -25.94 2.36
CA PRO A 267 -8.07 -26.57 2.06
C PRO A 267 -7.27 -25.83 0.98
N ARG A 268 -7.93 -25.37 -0.10
CA ARG A 268 -7.23 -24.64 -1.16
C ARG A 268 -6.93 -23.19 -0.79
N TRP A 269 -7.91 -22.38 -0.39
CA TRP A 269 -7.64 -20.94 -0.17
C TRP A 269 -6.91 -20.62 1.14
N VAL A 270 -7.09 -21.42 2.20
CA VAL A 270 -6.62 -21.09 3.57
C VAL A 270 -5.48 -21.99 4.04
N GLU A 271 -5.52 -23.29 3.75
CA GLU A 271 -4.51 -24.25 4.23
C GLU A 271 -3.33 -24.41 3.27
N SER A 272 -3.48 -24.02 2.00
CA SER A 272 -2.44 -24.13 0.98
C SER A 272 -1.97 -22.77 0.42
N CYS A 273 -0.82 -22.80 -0.24
CA CYS A 273 -0.25 -21.69 -0.99
C CYS A 273 -0.60 -21.79 -2.48
N GLY A 274 -0.26 -20.73 -3.21
CA GLY A 274 -0.57 -20.61 -4.63
C GLY A 274 -1.87 -19.86 -4.88
N CYS A 275 -1.86 -18.99 -5.87
CA CYS A 275 -3.04 -18.41 -6.51
C CYS A 275 -3.20 -18.99 -7.93
N PRO A 276 -4.43 -19.12 -8.46
CA PRO A 276 -4.66 -19.48 -9.86
C PRO A 276 -4.11 -18.39 -10.80
N VAL A 277 -3.40 -18.83 -11.83
CA VAL A 277 -2.93 -18.00 -12.96
C VAL A 277 -3.73 -18.38 -14.19
N LEU A 278 -4.47 -17.44 -14.77
CA LEU A 278 -5.31 -17.65 -15.94
C LEU A 278 -4.77 -16.84 -17.11
N ARG A 279 -4.24 -17.54 -18.12
CA ARG A 279 -3.79 -16.94 -19.39
C ARG A 279 -4.86 -17.16 -20.44
N MET A 280 -5.45 -16.08 -20.95
CA MET A 280 -6.62 -16.14 -21.84
C MET A 280 -6.35 -15.51 -23.20
N GLY A 281 -6.96 -16.04 -24.25
CA GLY A 281 -6.98 -15.44 -25.58
C GLY A 281 -8.19 -15.92 -26.36
N PHE A 282 -8.70 -15.15 -27.32
CA PHE A 282 -9.97 -15.44 -27.97
C PHE A 282 -9.95 -15.25 -29.49
N SER A 283 -10.88 -15.93 -30.16
CA SER A 283 -11.19 -15.78 -31.58
C SER A 283 -12.68 -15.46 -31.76
N TYR A 284 -13.04 -14.68 -32.78
CA TYR A 284 -14.44 -14.37 -33.09
C TYR A 284 -14.92 -15.12 -34.34
N ASN A 285 -15.82 -16.09 -34.13
CA ASN A 285 -16.39 -16.90 -35.21
C ASN A 285 -17.57 -16.19 -35.87
N LYS A 286 -17.27 -15.38 -36.90
CA LYS A 286 -18.24 -14.62 -37.70
C LYS A 286 -19.39 -15.45 -38.30
N ARG A 287 -19.24 -16.78 -38.44
CA ARG A 287 -20.28 -17.67 -38.98
C ARG A 287 -21.25 -18.17 -37.91
N LYS A 288 -20.75 -18.44 -36.70
CA LYS A 288 -21.56 -18.83 -35.53
C LYS A 288 -22.14 -17.62 -34.77
N ASN A 289 -21.54 -16.44 -34.92
CA ASN A 289 -21.79 -15.25 -34.07
C ASN A 289 -21.41 -15.52 -32.61
N MET A 290 -20.24 -16.14 -32.39
CA MET A 290 -19.74 -16.61 -31.10
C MET A 290 -18.26 -16.27 -30.90
N VAL A 291 -17.86 -16.09 -29.64
CA VAL A 291 -16.45 -16.07 -29.22
C VAL A 291 -16.00 -17.48 -28.87
N GLU A 292 -14.83 -17.86 -29.37
CA GLU A 292 -14.12 -19.08 -29.00
C GLU A 292 -12.96 -18.64 -28.08
N LEU A 293 -13.16 -18.75 -26.77
CA LEU A 293 -12.23 -18.30 -25.71
C LEU A 293 -11.35 -19.47 -25.26
N ALA A 294 -10.05 -19.40 -25.54
CA ALA A 294 -9.06 -20.34 -25.03
C ALA A 294 -8.51 -19.86 -23.67
N VAL A 295 -8.46 -20.76 -22.71
CA VAL A 295 -7.93 -20.52 -21.36
C VAL A 295 -6.88 -21.57 -21.01
N LEU A 296 -5.70 -21.09 -20.62
CA LEU A 296 -4.61 -21.84 -20.01
C LEU A 296 -4.59 -21.56 -18.50
N ARG A 297 -4.67 -22.62 -17.69
CA ARG A 297 -4.58 -22.56 -16.23
C ARG A 297 -3.16 -22.85 -15.75
N GLY A 298 -2.77 -22.19 -14.67
CA GLY A 298 -1.53 -22.42 -13.92
C GLY A 298 -1.69 -22.04 -12.45
N CYS A 299 -0.59 -22.14 -11.70
CA CYS A 299 -0.50 -21.78 -10.28
C CYS A 299 0.75 -20.94 -10.05
N THR A 300 0.72 -20.01 -9.09
CA THR A 300 1.91 -19.22 -8.69
C THR A 300 2.89 -20.05 -7.85
N ALA A 301 2.39 -21.01 -7.07
CA ALA A 301 3.24 -21.97 -6.35
C ALA A 301 3.79 -23.03 -7.30
N VAL A 302 5.11 -23.20 -7.30
CA VAL A 302 5.82 -24.23 -8.09
C VAL A 302 5.62 -25.59 -7.41
N PRO A 303 5.29 -26.67 -8.15
CA PRO A 303 5.17 -27.99 -7.56
C PRO A 303 6.55 -28.50 -7.08
N ASP A 304 6.60 -28.91 -5.82
CA ASP A 304 7.83 -29.32 -5.11
C ASP A 304 8.48 -30.57 -5.74
N SER A 305 9.49 -30.35 -6.59
CA SER A 305 10.33 -31.44 -7.13
C SER A 305 11.13 -32.17 -6.04
N SER A 306 11.28 -31.54 -4.87
CA SER A 306 11.94 -32.08 -3.69
C SER A 306 11.18 -33.25 -3.03
N ALA A 307 9.84 -33.26 -3.12
CA ALA A 307 8.98 -34.25 -2.44
C ALA A 307 9.05 -35.65 -3.07
N ILE A 308 9.53 -35.78 -4.30
CA ILE A 308 9.47 -37.01 -5.11
C ILE A 308 10.53 -38.04 -4.66
N VAL A 309 11.58 -37.64 -3.94
CA VAL A 309 12.79 -38.46 -3.75
C VAL A 309 12.72 -39.43 -2.55
N ASN A 310 11.85 -39.20 -1.55
CA ASN A 310 11.84 -40.00 -0.30
C ASN A 310 10.44 -40.33 0.25
N SER A 311 9.48 -40.68 -0.62
CA SER A 311 8.26 -41.38 -0.22
C SER A 311 8.07 -42.67 -1.03
N LYS A 312 7.77 -43.78 -0.35
CA LYS A 312 7.44 -45.06 -1.02
C LYS A 312 6.13 -44.91 -1.81
N PRO A 313 6.03 -45.52 -3.01
CA PRO A 313 4.77 -45.58 -3.76
C PRO A 313 3.86 -46.68 -3.21
N GLU A 314 3.32 -46.50 -2.01
CA GLU A 314 2.30 -47.39 -1.41
C GLU A 314 0.93 -46.67 -1.43
N SER A 315 0.16 -46.98 -2.48
CA SER A 315 -1.27 -46.73 -2.73
C SER A 315 -2.02 -45.74 -1.81
N ASP A 316 -2.24 -44.52 -2.34
CA ASP A 316 -3.62 -44.01 -2.50
C ASP A 316 -3.67 -42.92 -3.58
N ASN A 317 -4.78 -42.82 -4.30
CA ASN A 317 -5.01 -41.76 -5.31
C ASN A 317 -5.32 -40.43 -4.60
N ARG A 318 -4.30 -39.73 -4.10
CA ARG A 318 -4.47 -38.42 -3.48
C ARG A 318 -4.79 -37.35 -4.53
N GLU A 319 -5.83 -36.59 -4.24
CA GLU A 319 -6.55 -35.66 -5.12
C GLU A 319 -5.76 -34.37 -5.45
N SER A 320 -4.56 -34.51 -6.04
CA SER A 320 -3.70 -33.38 -6.44
C SER A 320 -4.21 -32.59 -7.66
N ASP A 321 -5.30 -33.05 -8.29
CA ASP A 321 -5.86 -32.51 -9.54
C ASP A 321 -7.20 -31.78 -9.35
N VAL A 322 -7.65 -31.59 -8.10
CA VAL A 322 -8.85 -30.80 -7.80
C VAL A 322 -8.50 -29.31 -7.90
N GLY A 323 -8.84 -28.73 -9.06
CA GLY A 323 -8.70 -27.31 -9.34
C GLY A 323 -9.56 -26.42 -8.43
N TRP A 324 -9.41 -25.11 -8.57
CA TRP A 324 -10.02 -24.13 -7.67
C TRP A 324 -11.57 -24.12 -7.78
N PRO A 325 -12.31 -24.18 -6.66
CA PRO A 325 -13.77 -24.24 -6.71
C PRO A 325 -14.39 -22.90 -7.11
N GLY A 326 -15.26 -22.92 -8.13
CA GLY A 326 -16.05 -21.76 -8.56
C GLY A 326 -16.33 -21.70 -10.07
N MET A 327 -17.20 -20.76 -10.44
CA MET A 327 -17.43 -20.31 -11.83
C MET A 327 -17.09 -18.82 -11.90
N MET A 328 -16.20 -18.45 -12.82
CA MET A 328 -15.79 -17.07 -13.07
C MET A 328 -16.63 -16.43 -14.18
N SER A 329 -17.02 -15.19 -13.95
CA SER A 329 -17.78 -14.38 -14.92
C SER A 329 -16.86 -13.74 -15.96
N ILE A 330 -17.21 -13.92 -17.24
CA ILE A 330 -16.60 -13.23 -18.38
C ILE A 330 -17.59 -12.17 -18.89
N ARG A 331 -17.20 -10.90 -18.85
CA ARG A 331 -17.99 -9.79 -19.41
C ARG A 331 -17.55 -9.48 -20.82
N VAL A 332 -18.49 -9.57 -21.75
CA VAL A 332 -18.31 -9.22 -23.16
C VAL A 332 -18.91 -7.83 -23.37
N TYR A 333 -18.11 -6.92 -23.94
CA TYR A 333 -18.58 -5.58 -24.33
C TYR A 333 -18.81 -5.61 -25.84
N GLU A 334 -20.08 -5.60 -26.25
CA GLU A 334 -20.53 -5.63 -27.65
C GLU A 334 -21.01 -4.24 -28.08
N ILE A 335 -21.28 -4.05 -29.39
CA ILE A 335 -21.80 -2.77 -29.92
C ILE A 335 -23.14 -2.39 -29.28
N ASP A 336 -24.03 -3.36 -29.05
CA ASP A 336 -25.39 -3.11 -28.57
C ASP A 336 -25.52 -3.14 -27.04
N GLY A 337 -24.47 -3.50 -26.29
CA GLY A 337 -24.53 -3.61 -24.83
C GLY A 337 -23.39 -4.41 -24.19
N THR A 338 -23.52 -4.66 -22.88
CA THR A 338 -22.55 -5.41 -22.07
C THR A 338 -23.22 -6.64 -21.47
N PHE A 339 -22.62 -7.82 -21.66
CA PHE A 339 -23.23 -9.11 -21.30
C PHE A 339 -22.29 -9.90 -20.38
N ASP A 340 -22.83 -10.41 -19.27
CA ASP A 340 -22.09 -11.20 -18.28
C ASP A 340 -22.36 -12.70 -18.47
N HIS A 341 -21.29 -13.47 -18.62
CA HIS A 341 -21.33 -14.91 -18.89
C HIS A 341 -20.59 -15.67 -17.76
N PRO A 342 -21.29 -16.28 -16.79
CA PRO A 342 -20.69 -17.10 -15.73
C PRO A 342 -20.33 -18.50 -16.25
N VAL A 343 -19.42 -18.56 -17.23
CA VAL A 343 -19.18 -19.75 -18.09
C VAL A 343 -17.80 -20.39 -17.91
N LEU A 344 -16.86 -19.75 -17.21
CA LEU A 344 -15.51 -20.29 -17.02
C LEU A 344 -15.40 -21.02 -15.67
N PRO A 345 -15.31 -22.36 -15.62
CA PRO A 345 -15.02 -23.03 -14.36
C PRO A 345 -13.61 -22.69 -13.88
N MET A 346 -13.43 -22.52 -12.56
CA MET A 346 -12.11 -22.28 -11.98
C MET A 346 -11.28 -23.56 -11.84
N ALA A 347 -11.95 -24.71 -11.79
CA ALA A 347 -11.38 -26.05 -11.87
C ALA A 347 -11.45 -26.64 -13.29
N GLY A 348 -10.81 -27.80 -13.50
CA GLY A 348 -10.76 -28.51 -14.77
C GLY A 348 -9.44 -28.33 -15.52
N ASP A 349 -9.39 -28.87 -16.74
CA ASP A 349 -8.17 -29.08 -17.52
C ASP A 349 -7.26 -27.86 -17.64
N THR A 350 -5.95 -28.11 -17.71
CA THR A 350 -4.90 -27.10 -17.94
C THR A 350 -5.17 -26.23 -19.18
N TRP A 351 -5.79 -26.81 -20.21
CA TRP A 351 -6.24 -26.11 -21.42
C TRP A 351 -7.72 -26.35 -21.64
N GLN A 352 -8.51 -25.28 -21.76
CA GLN A 352 -9.94 -25.38 -22.08
C GLN A 352 -10.32 -24.36 -23.17
N LEU A 353 -11.22 -24.78 -24.06
CA LEU A 353 -11.91 -23.88 -24.99
C LEU A 353 -13.36 -23.69 -24.50
N VAL A 354 -13.78 -22.43 -24.34
CA VAL A 354 -15.12 -22.04 -23.92
C VAL A 354 -15.80 -21.29 -25.07
N GLU A 355 -16.96 -21.77 -25.50
CA GLU A 355 -17.78 -21.10 -26.50
C GLU A 355 -18.75 -20.10 -25.83
N ILE A 356 -18.73 -18.84 -26.26
CA ILE A 356 -19.56 -17.76 -25.71
C ILE A 356 -20.42 -17.17 -26.83
N GLN A 357 -21.75 -17.14 -26.65
CA GLN A 357 -22.67 -16.58 -27.62
C GLN A 357 -22.66 -15.05 -27.61
N CYS A 358 -22.33 -14.41 -28.74
CA CYS A 358 -22.48 -12.97 -28.91
C CYS A 358 -23.96 -12.62 -29.19
N HIS A 359 -24.45 -11.52 -28.62
CA HIS A 359 -25.83 -11.05 -28.76
C HIS A 359 -25.98 -10.07 -29.93
N SER A 360 -24.99 -9.20 -30.12
CA SER A 360 -24.95 -8.24 -31.23
C SER A 360 -24.83 -8.97 -32.57
N LYS A 361 -25.46 -8.40 -33.60
CA LYS A 361 -25.45 -8.94 -34.96
C LYS A 361 -25.01 -7.87 -35.95
N LEU A 362 -23.84 -8.07 -36.58
CA LEU A 362 -23.34 -7.17 -37.60
C LEU A 362 -24.33 -7.08 -38.77
N ALA A 363 -24.78 -5.86 -39.09
CA ALA A 363 -25.76 -5.62 -40.13
C ALA A 363 -25.21 -5.99 -41.52
N ALA A 364 -25.72 -7.09 -42.09
CA ALA A 364 -25.31 -7.57 -43.41
C ALA A 364 -25.67 -6.53 -44.50
N ARG A 365 -24.66 -5.80 -44.99
CA ARG A 365 -24.82 -4.82 -46.08
C ARG A 365 -25.40 -5.50 -47.33
N ARG A 366 -26.69 -5.27 -47.59
CA ARG A 366 -27.32 -5.62 -48.88
C ARG A 366 -26.68 -4.76 -49.98
N PHE A 367 -25.81 -5.36 -50.79
CA PHE A 367 -25.31 -4.73 -52.01
C PHE A 367 -26.50 -4.35 -52.91
N GLN A 368 -26.77 -3.05 -53.04
CA GLN A 368 -27.70 -2.57 -54.06
C GLN A 368 -27.06 -2.81 -55.43
N LYS A 369 -27.65 -3.70 -56.23
CA LYS A 369 -27.22 -3.90 -57.62
C LYS A 369 -27.42 -2.58 -58.39
N PRO A 370 -26.42 -2.09 -59.15
CA PRO A 370 -26.57 -0.85 -59.89
C PRO A 370 -27.70 -0.98 -60.92
N LYS A 371 -28.69 -0.06 -60.86
CA LYS A 371 -29.74 0.02 -61.88
C LYS A 371 -29.12 0.47 -63.20
N LYS A 372 -29.47 -0.24 -64.28
CA LYS A 372 -28.85 -0.08 -65.59
C LYS A 372 -29.62 0.94 -66.45
N GLY A 373 -29.15 2.18 -66.47
CA GLY A 373 -29.30 3.09 -67.60
C GLY A 373 -30.25 4.29 -67.46
N SER A 374 -29.67 5.48 -67.58
CA SER A 374 -30.19 6.61 -68.37
C SER A 374 -28.98 7.42 -68.91
N LYS A 375 -29.16 8.19 -69.98
CA LYS A 375 -28.08 8.98 -70.61
C LYS A 375 -27.91 10.36 -69.95
N PRO A 376 -26.76 11.04 -70.15
CA PRO A 376 -26.51 12.36 -69.58
C PRO A 376 -27.23 13.46 -70.35
N ASP A 377 -27.56 14.53 -69.62
CA ASP A 377 -27.75 15.90 -70.11
C ASP A 377 -27.12 16.83 -69.06
N GLY A 378 -26.69 18.05 -69.40
CA GLY A 378 -25.69 18.76 -68.57
C GLY A 378 -25.76 20.28 -68.51
N SER A 379 -25.35 20.81 -67.35
CA SER A 379 -24.97 22.21 -67.12
C SER A 379 -24.22 22.31 -65.79
N ASP A 380 -23.05 22.96 -65.76
CA ASP A 380 -22.36 23.29 -64.50
C ASP A 380 -23.04 24.48 -63.79
N ASP A 381 -23.08 24.44 -62.46
CA ASP A 381 -22.86 25.63 -61.63
C ASP A 381 -22.28 25.24 -60.26
N ASN A 382 -21.57 26.16 -59.60
CA ASN A 382 -20.87 25.90 -58.35
C ASN A 382 -21.75 26.09 -57.12
N GLY A 383 -21.68 25.14 -56.18
CA GLY A 383 -22.21 25.27 -54.82
C GLY A 383 -21.33 24.56 -53.82
N ASP A 384 -20.69 25.31 -52.92
CA ASP A 384 -19.92 24.72 -51.81
C ASP A 384 -20.86 24.00 -50.83
N GLY A 385 -20.37 22.90 -50.26
CA GLY A 385 -21.19 21.93 -49.55
C GLY A 385 -20.42 20.65 -49.27
N THR A 386 -19.28 20.75 -48.59
CA THR A 386 -18.45 19.58 -48.25
C THR A 386 -19.24 18.58 -47.40
N PRO A 387 -19.50 17.34 -47.86
CA PRO A 387 -20.27 16.37 -47.09
C PRO A 387 -19.37 15.71 -46.03
N ALA A 388 -19.26 16.34 -44.87
CA ALA A 388 -18.50 15.84 -43.73
C ALA A 388 -19.22 14.66 -43.03
N LEU A 389 -19.23 13.47 -43.65
CA LEU A 389 -19.78 12.25 -43.04
C LEU A 389 -19.09 10.94 -43.49
N ASP A 390 -18.92 10.03 -42.55
CA ASP A 390 -18.76 8.57 -42.72
C ASP A 390 -17.56 7.94 -43.48
N MET A 391 -16.35 8.46 -43.28
CA MET A 391 -15.11 7.65 -43.45
C MET A 391 -14.82 6.64 -42.31
N ARG A 392 -15.67 6.55 -41.26
CA ARG A 392 -15.50 5.60 -40.13
C ARG A 392 -16.25 4.26 -40.28
N SER A 393 -17.04 4.07 -41.33
CA SER A 393 -18.04 2.98 -41.42
C SER A 393 -17.57 1.71 -42.18
N SER A 394 -16.25 1.52 -42.38
CA SER A 394 -15.70 0.60 -43.38
C SER A 394 -15.01 -0.67 -42.87
N SER A 395 -14.77 -0.84 -41.55
CA SER A 395 -13.84 -1.88 -41.04
C SER A 395 -14.29 -2.70 -39.82
N MET A 396 -15.55 -2.63 -39.36
CA MET A 396 -16.02 -3.46 -38.24
C MET A 396 -16.22 -4.93 -38.64
N GLU A 397 -15.15 -5.72 -38.48
CA GLU A 397 -15.15 -7.16 -38.72
C GLU A 397 -15.76 -8.01 -37.59
N SER A 398 -15.97 -7.41 -36.42
CA SER A 398 -16.46 -8.05 -35.19
C SER A 398 -17.38 -7.08 -34.44
N PRO A 399 -18.44 -7.56 -33.75
CA PRO A 399 -19.26 -6.71 -32.87
C PRO A 399 -18.62 -6.49 -31.49
N LEU A 400 -17.46 -7.10 -31.22
CA LEU A 400 -16.75 -7.00 -29.93
C LEU A 400 -15.97 -5.68 -29.82
N LEU A 401 -16.10 -5.00 -28.68
CA LEU A 401 -15.37 -3.78 -28.34
C LEU A 401 -14.17 -4.06 -27.42
N TRP A 402 -14.36 -4.88 -26.38
CA TRP A 402 -13.34 -5.48 -25.51
C TRP A 402 -13.96 -6.63 -24.67
N MET A 403 -13.13 -7.37 -23.93
CA MET A 403 -13.57 -8.40 -22.98
C MET A 403 -12.88 -8.25 -21.63
N ARG A 404 -13.54 -8.69 -20.55
CA ARG A 404 -12.98 -8.73 -19.19
C ARG A 404 -13.32 -10.06 -18.51
N ALA A 405 -12.36 -10.70 -17.88
CA ALA A 405 -12.60 -11.76 -16.90
C ALA A 405 -12.62 -11.18 -15.48
N ASP A 406 -13.43 -11.78 -14.62
CA ASP A 406 -13.74 -11.33 -13.25
C ASP A 406 -13.88 -9.80 -13.07
N PRO A 407 -14.95 -9.19 -13.60
CA PRO A 407 -15.17 -7.75 -13.46
C PRO A 407 -15.43 -7.28 -12.02
N GLU A 408 -15.59 -8.21 -11.06
CA GLU A 408 -16.09 -7.95 -9.71
C GLU A 408 -15.13 -8.37 -8.60
N MET A 409 -13.97 -8.93 -8.94
CA MET A 409 -12.98 -9.51 -8.04
C MET A 409 -13.59 -10.56 -7.10
N GLU A 410 -14.36 -11.49 -7.69
CA GLU A 410 -14.98 -12.62 -7.02
C GLU A 410 -13.95 -13.70 -6.64
N TYR A 411 -12.78 -13.70 -7.27
CA TYR A 411 -11.67 -14.62 -7.03
C TYR A 411 -10.33 -13.89 -6.85
N LEU A 412 -9.49 -14.44 -5.97
CA LEU A 412 -8.07 -14.07 -5.86
C LEU A 412 -7.30 -14.82 -6.95
N ALA A 413 -7.01 -14.17 -8.09
CA ALA A 413 -6.36 -14.78 -9.25
C ALA A 413 -5.42 -13.79 -9.95
N GLU A 414 -4.43 -14.31 -10.69
CA GLU A 414 -3.73 -13.57 -11.75
C GLU A 414 -4.47 -13.82 -13.08
N ILE A 415 -4.82 -12.76 -13.81
CA ILE A 415 -5.63 -12.82 -15.03
C ILE A 415 -4.91 -12.07 -16.15
N ASN A 416 -4.26 -12.82 -17.04
CA ASN A 416 -3.48 -12.28 -18.15
C ASN A 416 -4.25 -12.50 -19.46
N PHE A 417 -4.95 -11.46 -19.90
CA PHE A 417 -5.84 -11.53 -21.07
C PHE A 417 -5.14 -11.01 -22.34
N ASN A 418 -5.17 -11.76 -23.43
CA ASN A 418 -4.64 -11.34 -24.72
C ASN A 418 -5.76 -10.79 -25.60
N GLN A 419 -5.82 -9.46 -25.75
CA GLN A 419 -6.74 -8.76 -26.67
C GLN A 419 -6.00 -7.67 -27.48
N PRO A 420 -6.47 -7.33 -28.69
CA PRO A 420 -5.83 -6.31 -29.54
C PRO A 420 -5.72 -4.93 -28.87
N ILE A 421 -4.67 -4.18 -29.22
CA ILE A 421 -4.37 -2.83 -28.66
C ILE A 421 -5.59 -1.89 -28.70
N GLN A 422 -6.37 -1.90 -29.78
CA GLN A 422 -7.57 -1.05 -29.90
C GLN A 422 -8.67 -1.41 -28.88
N MET A 423 -8.73 -2.67 -28.40
CA MET A 423 -9.65 -3.09 -27.34
C MET A 423 -9.17 -2.61 -25.97
N TRP A 424 -7.86 -2.59 -25.71
CA TRP A 424 -7.30 -1.94 -24.51
C TRP A 424 -7.55 -0.44 -24.49
N ILE A 425 -7.38 0.24 -25.63
CA ILE A 425 -7.73 1.66 -25.77
C ILE A 425 -9.24 1.88 -25.54
N ASN A 426 -10.11 1.04 -26.12
CA ASN A 426 -11.55 1.08 -25.85
C ASN A 426 -11.86 0.93 -24.35
N GLN A 427 -11.22 -0.04 -23.68
CA GLN A 427 -11.42 -0.30 -22.25
C GLN A 427 -10.98 0.89 -21.39
N LEU A 428 -9.85 1.53 -21.71
CA LEU A 428 -9.35 2.71 -21.02
C LEU A 428 -10.26 3.94 -21.20
N GLU A 429 -10.73 4.18 -22.43
CA GLU A 429 -11.54 5.36 -22.77
C GLU A 429 -13.03 5.24 -22.38
N LYS A 430 -13.56 4.02 -22.23
CA LYS A 430 -15.03 3.77 -22.16
C LYS A 430 -15.50 2.97 -20.95
N ASP A 431 -14.65 2.16 -20.31
CA ASP A 431 -15.02 1.51 -19.04
C ASP A 431 -15.01 2.54 -17.90
N LYS A 432 -15.92 2.38 -16.95
CA LYS A 432 -16.09 3.26 -15.78
C LYS A 432 -15.45 2.67 -14.52
N ASP A 433 -15.02 1.40 -14.57
CA ASP A 433 -14.36 0.74 -13.45
C ASP A 433 -12.86 1.06 -13.44
N VAL A 434 -12.39 1.62 -12.33
CA VAL A 434 -10.98 1.99 -12.12
C VAL A 434 -10.03 0.80 -12.24
N ILE A 435 -10.51 -0.41 -12.00
CA ILE A 435 -9.73 -1.66 -12.17
C ILE A 435 -9.50 -1.94 -13.67
N ALA A 436 -10.52 -1.76 -14.50
CA ALA A 436 -10.42 -1.95 -15.94
C ALA A 436 -9.46 -0.94 -16.57
N GLN A 437 -9.53 0.31 -16.12
CA GLN A 437 -8.66 1.40 -16.57
C GLN A 437 -7.20 1.14 -16.16
N ALA A 438 -6.94 0.78 -14.90
CA ALA A 438 -5.60 0.46 -14.41
C ALA A 438 -4.99 -0.78 -15.10
N HIS A 439 -5.79 -1.86 -15.29
CA HIS A 439 -5.35 -3.04 -16.04
C HIS A 439 -5.06 -2.70 -17.52
N ALA A 440 -5.90 -1.87 -18.16
CA ALA A 440 -5.65 -1.44 -19.52
C ALA A 440 -4.35 -0.62 -19.65
N ILE A 441 -4.05 0.28 -18.71
CA ILE A 441 -2.80 1.03 -18.69
C ILE A 441 -1.59 0.10 -18.59
N ALA A 442 -1.59 -0.85 -17.64
CA ALA A 442 -0.48 -1.79 -17.48
C ALA A 442 -0.25 -2.65 -18.74
N MET A 443 -1.32 -3.10 -19.40
CA MET A 443 -1.21 -3.90 -20.64
C MET A 443 -0.77 -3.05 -21.85
N LEU A 444 -1.17 -1.77 -21.92
CA LEU A 444 -0.71 -0.82 -22.93
C LEU A 444 0.77 -0.45 -22.75
N GLU A 445 1.23 -0.31 -21.50
CA GLU A 445 2.62 -0.05 -21.13
C GLU A 445 3.55 -1.20 -21.54
N THR A 446 3.13 -2.45 -21.34
CA THR A 446 3.90 -3.66 -21.73
C THR A 446 3.85 -3.99 -23.23
N SER A 447 3.20 -3.16 -24.05
CA SER A 447 3.05 -3.41 -25.49
C SER A 447 4.41 -3.33 -26.22
N PRO A 448 4.84 -4.37 -26.97
CA PRO A 448 6.10 -4.34 -27.73
C PRO A 448 6.05 -3.40 -28.95
N GLN A 449 4.91 -2.79 -29.24
CA GLN A 449 4.76 -1.76 -30.27
C GLN A 449 4.09 -0.52 -29.66
N LEU A 450 4.90 0.51 -29.39
CA LEU A 450 4.47 1.82 -28.93
C LEU A 450 3.92 2.64 -30.12
N SER A 451 2.61 2.50 -30.38
CA SER A 451 1.95 3.29 -31.43
C SER A 451 1.46 4.64 -30.90
N PHE A 452 1.40 5.65 -31.79
CA PHE A 452 0.85 6.98 -31.50
C PHE A 452 -0.54 6.94 -30.83
N SER A 453 -1.38 5.97 -31.19
CA SER A 453 -2.70 5.76 -30.59
C SER A 453 -2.64 5.46 -29.09
N ILE A 454 -1.61 4.75 -28.62
CA ILE A 454 -1.41 4.45 -27.19
C ILE A 454 -1.03 5.72 -26.43
N VAL A 455 -0.02 6.46 -26.93
CA VAL A 455 0.43 7.72 -26.33
C VAL A 455 -0.70 8.75 -26.29
N SER A 456 -1.50 8.83 -27.37
CA SER A 456 -2.68 9.69 -27.44
C SER A 456 -3.73 9.30 -26.39
N ALA A 457 -4.11 8.01 -26.30
CA ALA A 457 -5.10 7.53 -25.34
C ALA A 457 -4.67 7.76 -23.88
N LEU A 458 -3.41 7.46 -23.53
CA LEU A 458 -2.86 7.70 -22.19
C LEU A 458 -2.83 9.21 -21.86
N ASN A 459 -2.43 10.07 -22.79
CA ASN A 459 -2.48 11.52 -22.62
C ASN A 459 -3.92 12.04 -22.44
N ASN A 460 -4.88 11.50 -23.20
CA ASN A 460 -6.28 11.91 -23.09
C ASN A 460 -6.84 11.53 -21.72
N PHE A 461 -6.55 10.32 -21.25
CA PHE A 461 -6.95 9.85 -19.92
C PHE A 461 -6.30 10.65 -18.79
N LEU A 462 -5.00 10.97 -18.88
CA LEU A 462 -4.31 11.83 -17.91
C LEU A 462 -4.96 13.23 -17.81
N ASN A 463 -5.45 13.76 -18.94
CA ASN A 463 -6.09 15.08 -18.99
C ASN A 463 -7.55 15.12 -18.51
N ASP A 464 -8.27 13.99 -18.44
CA ASP A 464 -9.63 13.96 -17.91
C ASP A 464 -9.65 14.15 -16.38
N SER A 465 -10.14 15.30 -15.92
CA SER A 465 -10.28 15.59 -14.49
C SER A 465 -11.35 14.74 -13.79
N LYS A 466 -12.21 14.03 -14.53
CA LYS A 466 -13.21 13.09 -13.98
C LYS A 466 -12.64 11.68 -13.76
N ALA A 467 -11.53 11.34 -14.41
CA ALA A 467 -10.87 10.05 -14.22
C ALA A 467 -10.24 9.96 -12.82
N PHE A 468 -10.23 8.77 -12.23
CA PHE A 468 -9.78 8.59 -10.84
C PHE A 468 -8.28 8.88 -10.72
N TRP A 469 -7.92 9.81 -9.81
CA TRP A 469 -6.59 10.40 -9.72
C TRP A 469 -5.44 9.39 -9.64
N ARG A 470 -5.61 8.27 -8.93
CA ARG A 470 -4.59 7.20 -8.87
C ARG A 470 -4.31 6.55 -10.22
N VAL A 471 -5.34 6.38 -11.03
CA VAL A 471 -5.23 5.78 -12.37
C VAL A 471 -4.70 6.81 -13.38
N ARG A 472 -4.95 8.11 -13.15
CA ARG A 472 -4.27 9.20 -13.88
C ARG A 472 -2.78 9.25 -13.57
N ILE A 473 -2.37 9.01 -12.32
CA ILE A 473 -0.95 8.81 -11.96
C ILE A 473 -0.38 7.60 -12.71
N GLU A 474 -1.09 6.47 -12.78
CA GLU A 474 -0.64 5.31 -13.57
C GLU A 474 -0.47 5.64 -15.07
N ALA A 475 -1.41 6.39 -15.67
CA ALA A 475 -1.27 6.87 -17.04
C ALA A 475 -0.05 7.80 -17.24
N ALA A 476 0.33 8.60 -16.22
CA ALA A 476 1.50 9.47 -16.28
C ALA A 476 2.83 8.70 -16.29
N PHE A 477 2.95 7.63 -15.49
CA PHE A 477 4.14 6.77 -15.53
C PHE A 477 4.20 5.89 -16.78
N ALA A 478 3.06 5.37 -17.24
CA ALA A 478 3.01 4.69 -18.53
C ALA A 478 3.47 5.63 -19.67
N LEU A 479 3.03 6.89 -19.69
CA LEU A 479 3.52 7.91 -20.64
C LEU A 479 5.04 8.13 -20.55
N ALA A 480 5.61 8.15 -19.34
CA ALA A 480 7.07 8.24 -19.18
C ALA A 480 7.80 7.01 -19.75
N ASN A 481 7.26 5.81 -19.53
CA ASN A 481 7.81 4.57 -20.10
C ASN A 481 7.56 4.46 -21.63
N THR A 482 6.59 5.19 -22.20
CA THR A 482 6.44 5.33 -23.67
C THR A 482 7.39 6.35 -24.31
N ALA A 483 8.12 7.15 -23.53
CA ALA A 483 8.92 8.26 -24.06
C ALA A 483 10.33 7.79 -24.49
N SER A 484 10.61 7.89 -25.79
CA SER A 484 11.87 7.47 -26.41
C SER A 484 12.29 8.41 -27.55
N GLU A 485 13.52 8.26 -28.03
CA GLU A 485 14.01 8.94 -29.24
C GLU A 485 13.23 8.51 -30.49
N GLU A 486 12.82 7.25 -30.58
CA GLU A 486 12.01 6.70 -31.68
C GLU A 486 10.57 7.26 -31.74
N THR A 487 10.10 7.86 -30.64
CA THR A 487 8.75 8.44 -30.50
C THR A 487 8.77 9.97 -30.50
N ASP A 488 9.85 10.59 -30.98
CA ASP A 488 10.07 12.05 -30.95
C ASP A 488 9.83 12.66 -29.55
N TRP A 489 10.18 11.90 -28.50
CA TRP A 489 9.93 12.26 -27.09
C TRP A 489 8.46 12.54 -26.72
N ALA A 490 7.49 12.04 -27.50
CA ALA A 490 6.08 12.39 -27.35
C ALA A 490 5.56 12.26 -25.91
N GLY A 491 5.84 11.14 -25.21
CA GLY A 491 5.41 10.95 -23.83
C GLY A 491 5.95 12.02 -22.85
N LEU A 492 7.24 12.38 -22.97
CA LEU A 492 7.87 13.44 -22.18
C LEU A 492 7.26 14.82 -22.51
N LEU A 493 7.06 15.11 -23.79
CA LEU A 493 6.44 16.35 -24.25
C LEU A 493 4.99 16.48 -23.75
N HIS A 494 4.23 15.37 -23.75
CA HIS A 494 2.88 15.32 -23.20
C HIS A 494 2.85 15.57 -21.68
N LEU A 495 3.75 14.95 -20.90
CA LEU A 495 3.86 15.18 -19.46
C LEU A 495 4.23 16.62 -19.10
N VAL A 496 5.24 17.18 -19.78
CA VAL A 496 5.66 18.58 -19.56
C VAL A 496 4.57 19.56 -19.99
N LYS A 497 3.87 19.29 -21.11
CA LYS A 497 2.71 20.10 -21.56
C LYS A 497 1.53 20.02 -20.59
N PHE A 498 1.22 18.84 -20.06
CA PHE A 498 0.18 18.62 -19.05
C PHE A 498 0.44 19.46 -17.80
N TYR A 499 1.66 19.41 -17.25
CA TYR A 499 2.00 20.16 -16.06
C TYR A 499 2.02 21.67 -16.32
N LYS A 500 2.65 22.12 -17.42
CA LYS A 500 2.73 23.54 -17.77
C LYS A 500 1.34 24.16 -18.01
N SER A 501 0.40 23.45 -18.66
CA SER A 501 -0.95 23.99 -18.91
C SER A 501 -1.76 24.29 -17.64
N ARG A 502 -1.37 23.71 -16.50
CA ARG A 502 -2.05 23.85 -15.19
C ARG A 502 -1.30 24.75 -14.22
N ARG A 503 0.02 24.55 -14.09
CA ARG A 503 0.86 25.17 -13.05
C ARG A 503 1.74 26.32 -13.54
N PHE A 504 1.84 26.59 -14.84
CA PHE A 504 2.66 27.70 -15.36
C PHE A 504 1.79 28.86 -15.81
N ASP A 505 2.39 30.05 -15.81
CA ASP A 505 1.83 31.19 -16.48
C ASP A 505 2.19 31.21 -17.98
N ALA A 506 1.22 31.58 -18.82
CA ALA A 506 1.32 31.54 -20.27
C ALA A 506 2.07 32.75 -20.87
N GLU A 507 2.11 33.87 -20.16
CA GLU A 507 2.83 35.08 -20.60
C GLU A 507 4.26 35.10 -20.06
N ILE A 508 4.44 34.70 -18.79
CA ILE A 508 5.73 34.78 -18.09
C ILE A 508 6.56 33.50 -18.27
N GLY A 509 5.94 32.34 -18.55
CA GLY A 509 6.64 31.06 -18.74
C GLY A 509 7.24 30.46 -17.46
N LEU A 510 6.84 30.95 -16.29
CA LEU A 510 7.25 30.50 -14.96
C LEU A 510 6.10 29.78 -14.23
N PRO A 511 6.40 28.93 -13.22
CA PRO A 511 5.39 28.41 -12.32
C PRO A 511 4.60 29.52 -11.60
N ARG A 512 3.29 29.31 -11.45
CA ARG A 512 2.40 30.10 -10.61
C ARG A 512 2.57 29.70 -9.13
N PRO A 513 2.16 30.53 -8.15
CA PRO A 513 2.06 30.10 -6.75
C PRO A 513 1.28 28.79 -6.59
N ASN A 514 1.61 28.00 -5.57
CA ASN A 514 0.95 26.74 -5.27
C ASN A 514 -0.52 26.94 -4.86
N ASP A 515 -1.36 25.99 -5.26
CA ASP A 515 -2.77 25.90 -4.87
C ASP A 515 -3.10 24.41 -4.75
N PHE A 516 -3.40 23.95 -3.53
CA PHE A 516 -3.70 22.54 -3.25
C PHE A 516 -5.15 22.34 -2.77
N HIS A 517 -6.10 23.24 -3.11
CA HIS A 517 -7.52 23.03 -2.76
C HIS A 517 -8.16 21.82 -3.46
N ASP A 518 -7.72 21.49 -4.68
CA ASP A 518 -8.07 20.23 -5.34
C ASP A 518 -7.05 19.14 -4.97
N PHE A 519 -7.40 18.31 -3.98
CA PHE A 519 -6.56 17.19 -3.55
C PHE A 519 -6.36 16.12 -4.64
N ALA A 520 -7.29 15.96 -5.58
CA ALA A 520 -7.19 14.98 -6.64
C ALA A 520 -6.20 15.43 -7.72
N GLU A 521 -6.23 16.71 -8.11
CA GLU A 521 -5.26 17.28 -9.05
C GLU A 521 -3.88 17.49 -8.39
N TYR A 522 -3.82 17.81 -7.09
CA TYR A 522 -2.59 17.87 -6.30
C TYR A 522 -1.78 16.58 -6.42
N PHE A 523 -2.35 15.42 -6.07
CA PHE A 523 -1.62 14.15 -6.12
C PHE A 523 -1.20 13.75 -7.55
N VAL A 524 -1.99 14.11 -8.57
CA VAL A 524 -1.59 13.89 -9.97
C VAL A 524 -0.38 14.74 -10.33
N LEU A 525 -0.40 16.03 -9.99
CA LEU A 525 0.69 16.97 -10.28
C LEU A 525 1.96 16.67 -9.46
N GLU A 526 1.83 16.18 -8.23
CA GLU A 526 2.95 15.74 -7.38
C GLU A 526 3.78 14.62 -8.05
N ALA A 527 3.10 13.72 -8.78
CA ALA A 527 3.73 12.57 -9.43
C ALA A 527 4.43 12.89 -10.77
N ILE A 528 3.98 13.92 -11.51
CA ILE A 528 4.53 14.22 -12.86
C ILE A 528 6.05 14.49 -12.86
N PRO A 529 6.65 15.24 -11.90
CA PRO A 529 8.09 15.43 -11.85
C PRO A 529 8.89 14.13 -11.70
N HIS A 530 8.35 13.15 -10.98
CA HIS A 530 8.99 11.84 -10.82
C HIS A 530 8.88 11.02 -12.10
N ALA A 531 7.69 11.01 -12.74
CA ALA A 531 7.50 10.38 -14.06
C ALA A 531 8.44 10.99 -15.12
N VAL A 532 8.55 12.33 -15.17
CA VAL A 532 9.49 13.02 -16.06
C VAL A 532 10.95 12.68 -15.73
N ALA A 533 11.31 12.55 -14.45
CA ALA A 533 12.66 12.16 -14.04
C ALA A 533 13.00 10.69 -14.34
N MET A 534 12.02 9.80 -14.48
CA MET A 534 12.21 8.40 -14.87
C MET A 534 12.52 8.20 -16.37
N VAL A 535 12.22 9.17 -17.24
CA VAL A 535 12.48 9.07 -18.70
C VAL A 535 13.97 8.86 -18.99
N ARG A 536 14.30 8.05 -20.02
CA ARG A 536 15.67 7.68 -20.41
C ARG A 536 15.88 7.81 -21.92
N ALA A 537 17.07 8.25 -22.32
CA ALA A 537 17.61 8.18 -23.68
C ALA A 537 18.31 6.84 -23.94
N ALA A 538 18.74 6.62 -25.19
CA ALA A 538 19.41 5.39 -25.62
C ALA A 538 20.72 5.11 -24.85
N ASP A 539 21.37 6.15 -24.33
CA ASP A 539 22.56 6.07 -23.45
C ASP A 539 22.21 5.76 -21.97
N ARG A 540 20.93 5.50 -21.68
CA ARG A 540 20.34 5.35 -20.33
C ARG A 540 20.47 6.60 -19.44
N LYS A 541 20.63 7.80 -20.00
CA LYS A 541 20.63 9.08 -19.25
C LYS A 541 19.29 9.81 -19.35
N SER A 542 19.03 10.71 -18.40
CA SER A 542 17.83 11.53 -18.40
C SER A 542 17.95 12.64 -19.46
N PRO A 543 16.92 12.86 -20.30
CA PRO A 543 16.91 13.95 -21.27
C PRO A 543 17.18 15.31 -20.62
N ARG A 544 17.84 16.21 -21.36
CA ARG A 544 18.18 17.54 -20.86
C ARG A 544 16.92 18.28 -20.40
N GLU A 545 15.85 18.16 -21.17
CA GLU A 545 14.56 18.82 -20.99
C GLU A 545 13.90 18.38 -19.67
N ALA A 546 14.06 17.12 -19.27
CA ALA A 546 13.59 16.59 -18.00
C ALA A 546 14.38 17.19 -16.81
N VAL A 547 15.71 17.23 -16.91
CA VAL A 547 16.60 17.82 -15.88
C VAL A 547 16.34 19.32 -15.74
N GLU A 548 16.18 20.04 -16.85
CA GLU A 548 15.91 21.48 -16.90
C GLU A 548 14.50 21.81 -16.34
N PHE A 549 13.50 20.98 -16.64
CA PHE A 549 12.14 21.06 -16.08
C PHE A 549 12.12 20.86 -14.55
N VAL A 550 12.70 19.78 -14.04
CA VAL A 550 12.73 19.52 -12.58
C VAL A 550 13.51 20.61 -11.84
N LEU A 551 14.61 21.10 -12.40
CA LEU A 551 15.33 22.27 -11.85
C LEU A 551 14.47 23.55 -11.87
N GLN A 552 13.67 23.78 -12.91
CA GLN A 552 12.76 24.93 -12.99
C GLN A 552 11.71 24.89 -11.86
N LEU A 553 11.12 23.73 -11.60
CA LEU A 553 10.17 23.53 -10.48
C LEU A 553 10.83 23.78 -9.12
N LEU A 554 12.00 23.15 -8.87
CA LEU A 554 12.76 23.37 -7.63
C LEU A 554 13.12 24.85 -7.44
N LYS A 555 13.52 25.55 -8.50
CA LYS A 555 13.99 26.95 -8.43
C LYS A 555 12.86 27.94 -8.13
N TYR A 556 11.68 27.75 -8.73
CA TYR A 556 10.58 28.72 -8.70
C TYR A 556 9.32 28.23 -7.95
N ASN A 557 9.42 27.19 -7.12
CA ASN A 557 8.35 26.84 -6.17
C ASN A 557 8.07 28.02 -5.22
N ASP A 558 6.83 28.49 -5.23
CA ASP A 558 6.28 29.52 -4.36
C ASP A 558 5.00 29.00 -3.70
N ASN A 559 4.93 29.07 -2.36
CA ASN A 559 3.79 28.64 -1.57
C ASN A 559 2.99 29.80 -0.95
N ASN A 560 3.30 31.04 -1.33
CA ASN A 560 2.53 32.21 -0.88
C ASN A 560 1.07 32.12 -1.34
N GLY A 561 0.14 32.34 -0.41
CA GLY A 561 -1.31 32.25 -0.65
C GLY A 561 -1.91 30.84 -0.50
N ASN A 562 -1.10 29.79 -0.48
CA ASN A 562 -1.57 28.43 -0.21
C ASN A 562 -1.82 28.22 1.30
N PRO A 563 -3.00 27.76 1.75
CA PRO A 563 -3.21 27.43 3.17
C PRO A 563 -2.46 26.17 3.61
N TYR A 564 -2.17 25.25 2.67
CA TYR A 564 -1.53 23.96 2.91
C TYR A 564 0.00 24.01 2.88
N SER A 565 0.65 22.98 3.43
CA SER A 565 2.11 22.83 3.40
C SER A 565 2.59 22.20 2.10
N ASP A 566 3.65 22.74 1.51
CA ASP A 566 4.39 22.16 0.38
C ASP A 566 5.53 21.24 0.79
N ALA A 567 5.63 20.83 2.06
CA ALA A 567 6.71 19.96 2.53
C ALA A 567 6.74 18.58 1.85
N PHE A 568 5.57 17.98 1.59
CA PHE A 568 5.47 16.70 0.87
C PHE A 568 5.77 16.88 -0.63
N TRP A 569 5.13 17.87 -1.25
CA TRP A 569 5.39 18.30 -2.64
C TRP A 569 6.88 18.57 -2.93
N LEU A 570 7.56 19.34 -2.08
CA LEU A 570 9.00 19.59 -2.17
C LEU A 570 9.81 18.32 -1.92
N ALA A 571 9.39 17.43 -1.01
CA ALA A 571 10.04 16.14 -0.81
C ALA A 571 9.95 15.23 -2.05
N ALA A 572 8.79 15.15 -2.71
CA ALA A 572 8.60 14.41 -3.96
C ALA A 572 9.42 15.02 -5.12
N LEU A 573 9.49 16.34 -5.20
CA LEU A 573 10.38 17.06 -6.12
C LEU A 573 11.87 16.74 -5.85
N ILE A 574 12.31 16.70 -4.59
CA ILE A 574 13.68 16.31 -4.22
C ILE A 574 13.95 14.84 -4.55
N GLN A 575 12.99 13.94 -4.34
CA GLN A 575 13.12 12.51 -4.70
C GLN A 575 13.23 12.34 -6.22
N SER A 576 12.47 13.13 -7.00
CA SER A 576 12.60 13.19 -8.47
C SER A 576 14.00 13.58 -8.92
N VAL A 577 14.70 14.46 -8.20
CA VAL A 577 16.11 14.80 -8.48
C VAL A 577 17.06 13.62 -8.22
N GLY A 578 16.71 12.70 -7.32
CA GLY A 578 17.47 11.45 -7.10
C GLY A 578 17.34 10.46 -8.26
N GLU A 579 16.21 10.45 -8.97
CA GLU A 579 15.99 9.59 -10.13
C GLU A 579 16.68 10.05 -11.41
N LEU A 580 17.14 11.30 -11.47
CA LEU A 580 17.83 11.83 -12.65
C LEU A 580 19.16 11.12 -12.89
N GLU A 581 19.36 10.67 -14.12
CA GLU A 581 20.61 10.10 -14.62
C GLU A 581 21.39 11.17 -15.39
N PHE A 582 22.41 11.75 -14.76
CA PHE A 582 23.21 12.79 -15.39
C PHE A 582 24.11 12.23 -16.50
N GLY A 583 24.02 12.87 -17.67
CA GLY A 583 24.91 12.68 -18.82
C GLY A 583 25.73 13.94 -19.10
N GLN A 584 26.59 13.90 -20.13
CA GLN A 584 27.59 14.94 -20.39
C GLN A 584 26.99 16.35 -20.61
N GLN A 585 25.77 16.45 -21.14
CA GLN A 585 25.08 17.73 -21.33
C GLN A 585 24.32 18.21 -20.08
N SER A 586 23.82 17.29 -19.25
CA SER A 586 22.97 17.62 -18.10
C SER A 586 23.75 17.78 -16.77
N ILE A 587 24.99 17.31 -16.70
CA ILE A 587 25.86 17.43 -15.51
C ILE A 587 26.09 18.89 -15.06
N ILE A 588 26.00 19.86 -15.99
CA ILE A 588 26.12 21.30 -15.71
C ILE A 588 25.09 21.76 -14.66
N PHE A 589 23.87 21.21 -14.72
CA PHE A 589 22.76 21.56 -13.82
C PHE A 589 22.92 21.02 -12.40
N LEU A 590 23.72 19.96 -12.20
CA LEU A 590 23.95 19.33 -10.89
C LEU A 590 24.42 20.36 -9.84
N SER A 591 25.30 21.29 -10.25
CA SER A 591 25.79 22.36 -9.39
C SER A 591 24.70 23.32 -8.88
N SER A 592 23.58 23.43 -9.59
CA SER A 592 22.42 24.25 -9.21
C SER A 592 21.40 23.46 -8.39
N LEU A 593 21.21 22.17 -8.72
CA LEU A 593 20.38 21.23 -7.95
C LEU A 593 20.93 21.06 -6.52
N LEU A 594 22.23 20.77 -6.37
CA LEU A 594 22.88 20.63 -5.07
C LEU A 594 22.76 21.91 -4.22
N LYS A 595 22.92 23.11 -4.82
CA LYS A 595 22.71 24.39 -4.14
C LYS A 595 21.26 24.61 -3.69
N ARG A 596 20.27 23.97 -4.31
CA ARG A 596 18.87 24.04 -3.86
C ARG A 596 18.56 23.02 -2.77
N ILE A 597 19.14 21.82 -2.85
CA ILE A 597 19.08 20.80 -1.78
C ILE A 597 19.69 21.34 -0.48
N ASP A 598 20.88 21.96 -0.55
CA ASP A 598 21.53 22.64 0.59
C ASP A 598 20.63 23.72 1.22
N ARG A 599 20.04 24.60 0.40
CA ARG A 599 19.07 25.61 0.88
C ARG A 599 17.84 25.00 1.54
N LEU A 600 17.36 23.85 1.06
CA LEU A 600 16.20 23.15 1.65
C LEU A 600 16.57 22.45 2.96
N LEU A 601 17.78 21.90 3.09
CA LEU A 601 18.32 21.42 4.38
C LEU A 601 18.47 22.55 5.41
N GLN A 602 18.97 23.71 4.97
CA GLN A 602 19.09 24.90 5.83
C GLN A 602 17.72 25.45 6.25
N PHE A 603 16.73 25.43 5.35
CA PHE A 603 15.36 25.83 5.64
C PHE A 603 14.69 24.87 6.63
N ASP A 604 14.72 23.56 6.39
CA ASP A 604 14.11 22.54 7.25
C ASP A 604 14.73 22.50 8.65
N ARG A 605 16.00 22.89 8.78
CA ARG A 605 16.67 23.10 10.09
C ARG A 605 16.14 24.31 10.88
N LEU A 606 15.61 25.33 10.20
CA LEU A 606 15.05 26.54 10.81
C LEU A 606 13.54 26.44 11.01
N MET A 607 12.84 25.78 10.10
CA MET A 607 11.39 25.55 10.11
C MET A 607 11.10 24.07 9.82
N PRO A 608 11.14 23.20 10.85
CA PRO A 608 11.02 21.75 10.65
C PRO A 608 9.72 21.31 9.98
N SER A 609 9.85 20.66 8.83
CA SER A 609 8.78 19.99 8.10
C SER A 609 8.19 18.83 8.89
N TYR A 610 6.99 18.40 8.46
CA TYR A 610 6.29 17.26 9.04
C TYR A 610 7.21 16.03 9.11
N ASN A 611 7.48 15.56 10.33
CA ASN A 611 8.35 14.40 10.60
C ASN A 611 9.78 14.50 10.00
N GLY A 612 10.27 15.69 9.64
CA GLY A 612 11.56 15.91 9.00
C GLY A 612 11.65 15.40 7.54
N ILE A 613 10.51 15.31 6.84
CA ILE A 613 10.42 14.69 5.50
C ILE A 613 11.30 15.36 4.44
N LEU A 614 11.54 16.68 4.54
CA LEU A 614 12.45 17.39 3.65
C LEU A 614 13.90 16.95 3.89
N THR A 615 14.41 17.01 5.12
CA THR A 615 15.76 16.54 5.46
C THR A 615 15.97 15.08 5.09
N VAL A 616 15.00 14.19 5.38
CA VAL A 616 15.04 12.78 4.97
C VAL A 616 15.19 12.65 3.45
N SER A 617 14.37 13.36 2.68
CA SER A 617 14.42 13.30 1.21
C SER A 617 15.71 13.88 0.64
N CYS A 618 16.22 14.99 1.22
CA CYS A 618 17.50 15.58 0.85
C CYS A 618 18.68 14.62 1.11
N ILE A 619 18.73 13.96 2.28
CA ILE A 619 19.77 12.97 2.62
C ILE A 619 19.74 11.80 1.62
N ARG A 620 18.55 11.25 1.36
CA ARG A 620 18.35 10.14 0.41
C ARG A 620 18.81 10.51 -0.99
N THR A 621 18.37 11.65 -1.51
CA THR A 621 18.76 12.14 -2.84
C THR A 621 20.26 12.42 -2.94
N LEU A 622 20.90 12.99 -1.90
CA LEU A 622 22.36 13.18 -1.88
C LEU A 622 23.11 11.84 -1.92
N ALA A 623 22.62 10.81 -1.21
CA ALA A 623 23.22 9.48 -1.23
C ALA A 623 23.09 8.80 -2.61
N HIS A 624 21.89 8.79 -3.21
CA HIS A 624 21.70 8.23 -4.56
C HIS A 624 22.54 8.95 -5.62
N ILE A 625 22.61 10.29 -5.60
CA ILE A 625 23.45 11.07 -6.51
C ILE A 625 24.93 10.70 -6.32
N ALA A 626 25.40 10.56 -5.08
CA ALA A 626 26.78 10.16 -4.80
C ALA A 626 27.10 8.77 -5.34
N LEU A 627 26.23 7.79 -5.12
CA LEU A 627 26.41 6.41 -5.62
C LEU A 627 26.40 6.34 -7.16
N LYS A 628 25.43 7.01 -7.80
CA LYS A 628 25.31 7.12 -9.27
C LYS A 628 26.51 7.81 -9.92
N LEU A 629 27.19 8.71 -9.19
CA LEU A 629 28.35 9.48 -9.65
C LEU A 629 29.65 9.07 -8.92
N SER A 630 29.70 7.86 -8.35
CA SER A 630 30.81 7.36 -7.52
C SER A 630 32.18 7.39 -8.21
N GLY A 631 32.24 7.24 -9.54
CA GLY A 631 33.47 7.41 -10.33
C GLY A 631 34.00 8.85 -10.43
N PHE A 632 33.23 9.84 -9.97
CA PHE A 632 33.56 11.27 -10.02
C PHE A 632 33.48 11.96 -8.64
N VAL A 633 32.69 11.41 -7.71
CA VAL A 633 32.42 12.01 -6.39
C VAL A 633 33.07 11.15 -5.29
N PRO A 634 34.02 11.69 -4.50
CA PRO A 634 34.66 10.94 -3.42
C PRO A 634 33.67 10.67 -2.27
N LEU A 635 33.23 9.41 -2.17
CA LEU A 635 32.16 8.96 -1.26
C LEU A 635 32.49 9.19 0.22
N ASP A 636 33.77 9.20 0.62
CA ASP A 636 34.19 9.57 1.98
C ASP A 636 33.74 11.00 2.36
N ARG A 637 33.80 11.96 1.42
CA ARG A 637 33.38 13.36 1.70
C ARG A 637 31.88 13.49 1.87
N VAL A 638 31.11 12.69 1.12
CA VAL A 638 29.64 12.60 1.31
C VAL A 638 29.33 11.94 2.65
N SER A 639 30.11 10.93 3.03
CA SER A 639 29.99 10.27 4.34
C SER A 639 30.26 11.24 5.50
N GLU A 640 31.31 12.07 5.43
CA GLU A 640 31.53 13.13 6.44
C GLU A 640 30.38 14.16 6.47
N LEU A 641 29.80 14.52 5.31
CA LEU A 641 28.67 15.45 5.21
C LEU A 641 27.38 14.89 5.87
N LEU A 642 27.18 13.58 5.83
CA LEU A 642 25.97 12.93 6.36
C LEU A 642 26.05 12.57 7.86
N LYS A 643 27.25 12.39 8.43
CA LYS A 643 27.43 12.07 9.86
C LYS A 643 26.71 13.03 10.84
N PRO A 644 26.68 14.37 10.66
CA PRO A 644 26.02 15.30 11.59
C PRO A 644 24.52 15.05 11.76
N PHE A 645 23.84 14.51 10.75
CA PHE A 645 22.40 14.20 10.81
C PHE A 645 22.07 13.00 11.73
N ARG A 646 23.10 12.36 12.31
CA ARG A 646 22.98 11.30 13.31
C ARG A 646 23.17 11.77 14.76
N ASP A 647 23.18 13.08 15.02
CA ASP A 647 23.09 13.60 16.39
C ASP A 647 21.79 13.08 17.04
N THR A 648 21.91 12.56 18.26
CA THR A 648 20.81 12.25 19.19
C THR A 648 19.68 13.29 19.23
N LYS A 649 20.00 14.59 19.04
CA LYS A 649 19.04 15.70 19.04
C LYS A 649 18.19 15.78 17.75
N ALA A 650 18.60 15.11 16.67
CA ALA A 650 17.81 15.05 15.45
C ALA A 650 16.65 14.06 15.61
N ILE A 651 15.51 14.36 14.96
CA ILE A 651 14.33 13.49 14.90
C ILE A 651 14.74 12.12 14.38
N TRP A 652 14.25 11.02 14.97
CA TRP A 652 14.79 9.69 14.67
C TRP A 652 14.71 9.32 13.18
N GLN A 653 13.67 9.74 12.44
CA GLN A 653 13.61 9.50 10.98
C GLN A 653 14.83 10.04 10.23
N VAL A 654 15.33 11.22 10.62
CA VAL A 654 16.55 11.84 10.06
C VAL A 654 17.79 11.04 10.47
N ARG A 655 17.90 10.63 11.73
CA ARG A 655 19.01 9.77 12.21
C ARG A 655 19.06 8.44 11.47
N ILE A 656 17.91 7.84 11.19
CA ILE A 656 17.79 6.56 10.48
C ILE A 656 18.10 6.72 9.01
N GLU A 657 17.59 7.75 8.32
CA GLU A 657 17.92 7.96 6.91
C GLU A 657 19.42 8.24 6.72
N ALA A 658 20.02 9.06 7.59
CA ALA A 658 21.47 9.28 7.60
C ALA A 658 22.25 8.01 7.95
N SER A 659 21.72 7.15 8.82
CA SER A 659 22.33 5.84 9.12
C SER A 659 22.27 4.89 7.93
N ARG A 660 21.16 4.84 7.20
CA ARG A 660 20.97 4.03 5.98
C ARG A 660 21.88 4.49 4.86
N ALA A 661 21.85 5.77 4.51
CA ALA A 661 22.71 6.35 3.50
C ALA A 661 24.20 6.09 3.76
N LEU A 662 24.64 6.09 5.03
CA LEU A 662 26.01 5.72 5.40
C LEU A 662 26.28 4.21 5.30
N LEU A 663 25.28 3.34 5.47
CA LEU A 663 25.42 1.90 5.24
C LEU A 663 25.47 1.58 3.74
N ASP A 664 24.66 2.24 2.91
CA ASP A 664 24.72 2.14 1.45
C ASP A 664 26.11 2.59 0.93
N LEU A 665 26.61 3.74 1.40
CA LEU A 665 27.94 4.24 1.05
C LEU A 665 29.07 3.31 1.52
N GLU A 666 29.02 2.80 2.76
CA GLU A 666 30.02 1.87 3.28
C GLU A 666 30.00 0.52 2.53
N PHE A 667 28.81 0.01 2.19
CA PHE A 667 28.63 -1.20 1.37
C PHE A 667 29.27 -1.05 -0.01
N HIS A 668 28.99 0.04 -0.72
CA HIS A 668 29.59 0.32 -2.03
C HIS A 668 31.09 0.65 -1.97
N CYS A 669 31.63 1.12 -0.83
CA CYS A 669 33.05 1.41 -0.67
C CYS A 669 33.90 0.25 -0.17
N ARG A 670 33.37 -0.60 0.73
CA ARG A 670 34.15 -1.58 1.52
C ARG A 670 33.46 -2.94 1.71
N GLY A 671 32.36 -3.20 0.99
CA GLY A 671 31.69 -4.48 0.98
C GLY A 671 30.76 -4.74 2.17
N ILE A 672 30.11 -5.90 2.13
CA ILE A 672 29.04 -6.27 3.08
C ILE A 672 29.54 -6.41 4.53
N ASP A 673 30.76 -6.89 4.74
CA ASP A 673 31.33 -7.09 6.08
C ASP A 673 31.57 -5.76 6.82
N ALA A 674 32.02 -4.73 6.10
CA ALA A 674 32.19 -3.38 6.63
C ALA A 674 30.83 -2.73 6.94
N ALA A 675 29.85 -2.87 6.04
CA ALA A 675 28.50 -2.38 6.26
C ALA A 675 27.82 -3.05 7.48
N LEU A 676 27.94 -4.37 7.64
CA LEU A 676 27.41 -5.10 8.80
C LEU A 676 28.10 -4.70 10.12
N SER A 677 29.43 -4.55 10.09
CA SER A 677 30.21 -4.03 11.24
C SER A 677 29.77 -2.62 11.63
N LEU A 678 29.47 -1.76 10.65
CA LEU A 678 28.97 -0.41 10.86
C LEU A 678 27.53 -0.42 11.39
N PHE A 679 26.68 -1.32 10.90
CA PHE A 679 25.30 -1.53 11.36
C PHE A 679 25.24 -1.92 12.84
N ILE A 680 26.05 -2.88 13.29
CA ILE A 680 26.11 -3.28 14.72
C ILE A 680 26.45 -2.08 15.61
N LYS A 681 27.50 -1.33 15.23
CA LYS A 681 27.93 -0.08 15.89
C LYS A 681 26.89 1.06 15.83
N TYR A 682 25.89 0.95 14.96
CA TYR A 682 24.76 1.87 14.87
C TYR A 682 23.58 1.39 15.73
N MET A 683 23.38 0.08 15.92
CA MET A 683 22.37 -0.49 16.83
C MET A 683 22.63 -0.15 18.29
N GLU A 684 23.89 -0.19 18.73
CA GLU A 684 24.30 0.24 20.08
C GLU A 684 23.98 1.71 20.40
N LYS A 685 23.69 2.53 19.39
CA LYS A 685 23.52 3.99 19.51
C LYS A 685 22.12 4.48 19.20
N GLU A 686 21.25 3.64 18.63
CA GLU A 686 19.92 4.07 18.23
C GLU A 686 18.90 3.85 19.35
N LEU A 687 18.38 4.96 19.87
CA LEU A 687 17.44 5.01 20.99
C LEU A 687 16.01 4.63 20.59
N SER A 688 15.63 4.86 19.33
CA SER A 688 14.29 4.56 18.82
C SER A 688 14.13 3.07 18.53
N LEU A 689 13.21 2.40 19.23
CA LEU A 689 12.94 0.96 19.05
C LEU A 689 12.50 0.64 17.60
N ARG A 690 11.73 1.54 16.98
CA ARG A 690 11.33 1.43 15.57
C ARG A 690 12.46 1.84 14.61
N GLY A 691 13.38 2.69 15.05
CA GLY A 691 14.61 3.02 14.33
C GLY A 691 15.54 1.82 14.19
N GLN A 692 15.77 1.08 15.28
CA GLN A 692 16.53 -0.18 15.29
C GLN A 692 15.98 -1.17 14.24
N VAL A 693 14.67 -1.41 14.27
CA VAL A 693 13.97 -2.28 13.30
C VAL A 693 14.18 -1.79 11.86
N LYS A 694 14.10 -0.48 11.61
CA LYS A 694 14.26 0.09 10.27
C LYS A 694 15.69 -0.01 9.71
N LEU A 695 16.71 -0.03 10.56
CA LEU A 695 18.07 -0.31 10.13
C LEU A 695 18.34 -1.80 9.94
N ALA A 696 17.70 -2.68 10.74
CA ALA A 696 17.80 -4.13 10.53
C ALA A 696 17.15 -4.57 9.21
N VAL A 697 15.98 -4.01 8.86
CA VAL A 697 15.37 -4.10 7.51
C VAL A 697 16.36 -3.71 6.41
N HIS A 698 17.04 -2.58 6.58
CA HIS A 698 17.96 -2.07 5.58
C HIS A 698 19.24 -2.93 5.45
N ALA A 699 19.80 -3.40 6.57
CA ALA A 699 20.92 -4.34 6.57
C ALA A 699 20.55 -5.70 5.96
N MET A 700 19.32 -6.18 6.17
CA MET A 700 18.77 -7.36 5.50
C MET A 700 18.73 -7.19 3.97
N ARG A 701 18.28 -6.03 3.48
CA ARG A 701 18.27 -5.72 2.04
C ARG A 701 19.69 -5.71 1.44
N LEU A 702 20.67 -5.14 2.14
CA LEU A 702 22.08 -5.18 1.70
C LEU A 702 22.63 -6.62 1.62
N CYS A 703 22.23 -7.50 2.55
CA CYS A 703 22.57 -8.93 2.47
C CYS A 703 21.92 -9.62 1.26
N GLN A 704 20.69 -9.28 0.90
CA GLN A 704 20.00 -9.82 -0.28
C GLN A 704 20.64 -9.35 -1.59
N ILE A 705 21.00 -8.07 -1.69
CA ILE A 705 21.72 -7.50 -2.85
C ILE A 705 23.07 -8.20 -3.05
N ARG A 706 23.81 -8.51 -1.97
CA ARG A 706 25.03 -9.32 -2.04
C ARG A 706 24.77 -10.70 -2.66
N VAL A 707 23.74 -11.43 -2.19
CA VAL A 707 23.39 -12.76 -2.73
C VAL A 707 23.02 -12.72 -4.23
N ALA A 708 22.37 -11.66 -4.70
CA ALA A 708 22.02 -11.49 -6.12
C ALA A 708 23.19 -11.06 -7.04
N SER A 709 24.41 -10.89 -6.49
CA SER A 709 25.54 -10.27 -7.20
C SER A 709 26.77 -11.18 -7.39
N ASP A 710 26.73 -12.42 -6.89
CA ASP A 710 27.85 -13.38 -6.84
C ASP A 710 29.18 -12.79 -6.30
N SER A 711 29.07 -11.76 -5.45
CA SER A 711 30.23 -11.04 -4.92
C SER A 711 30.92 -11.83 -3.81
N ASN A 712 32.15 -12.24 -4.09
CA ASN A 712 32.99 -13.10 -3.25
C ASN A 712 33.59 -12.41 -2.01
N ASP A 713 32.90 -11.38 -1.49
CA ASP A 713 33.26 -10.67 -0.25
C ASP A 713 32.93 -11.55 0.96
N ASP A 714 33.92 -12.28 1.47
CA ASP A 714 33.76 -13.13 2.66
C ASP A 714 33.47 -12.31 3.93
N ILE A 715 32.41 -12.71 4.64
CA ILE A 715 32.01 -12.10 5.91
C ILE A 715 32.89 -12.68 7.02
N LYS A 716 33.53 -11.79 7.78
CA LYS A 716 34.52 -12.19 8.78
C LYS A 716 33.84 -12.84 9.98
N SER A 717 34.50 -13.84 10.56
CA SER A 717 33.97 -14.60 11.69
C SER A 717 33.59 -13.73 12.89
N HIS A 718 34.33 -12.64 13.15
CA HIS A 718 33.99 -11.70 14.23
C HIS A 718 32.69 -10.93 13.96
N THR A 719 32.37 -10.61 12.71
CA THR A 719 31.13 -9.94 12.30
C THR A 719 29.93 -10.86 12.52
N LEU A 720 30.05 -12.15 12.18
CA LEU A 720 29.03 -13.17 12.45
C LEU A 720 28.83 -13.40 13.96
N VAL A 721 29.91 -13.50 14.74
CA VAL A 721 29.84 -13.61 16.21
C VAL A 721 29.16 -12.37 16.82
N ALA A 722 29.49 -11.17 16.35
CA ALA A 722 28.87 -9.94 16.83
C ALA A 722 27.36 -9.85 16.50
N LEU A 723 26.92 -10.34 15.32
CA LEU A 723 25.50 -10.48 15.00
C LEU A 723 24.78 -11.49 15.91
N LEU A 724 25.43 -12.61 16.26
CA LEU A 724 24.88 -13.60 17.19
C LEU A 724 24.76 -13.03 18.62
N CYS A 725 25.80 -12.35 19.12
CA CYS A 725 25.74 -11.65 20.41
C CYS A 725 24.68 -10.54 20.44
N LEU A 726 24.45 -9.85 19.31
CA LEU A 726 23.37 -8.86 19.19
C LEU A 726 21.98 -9.50 19.20
N LEU A 727 21.82 -10.70 18.61
CA LEU A 727 20.58 -11.48 18.64
C LEU A 727 20.27 -12.05 20.04
N GLU A 728 21.30 -12.48 20.77
CA GLU A 728 21.16 -12.94 22.17
C GLU A 728 20.94 -11.77 23.14
N GLY A 729 21.51 -10.60 22.83
CA GLY A 729 21.53 -9.43 23.70
C GLY A 729 20.17 -8.81 24.06
N PRO A 730 20.13 -7.99 25.13
CA PRO A 730 18.89 -7.44 25.69
C PRO A 730 18.14 -6.50 24.74
N ILE A 731 18.84 -5.88 23.78
CA ILE A 731 18.24 -5.00 22.77
C ILE A 731 17.31 -5.81 21.85
N ALA A 732 17.76 -6.98 21.37
CA ALA A 732 16.94 -7.88 20.57
C ALA A 732 15.89 -8.61 21.42
N PHE A 733 16.19 -8.97 22.67
CA PHE A 733 15.20 -9.58 23.56
C PHE A 733 13.97 -8.68 23.79
N ASN A 734 14.18 -7.39 24.05
CA ASN A 734 13.10 -6.42 24.27
C ASN A 734 12.38 -5.97 22.99
N ASN A 735 12.88 -6.34 21.80
CA ASN A 735 12.37 -5.87 20.51
C ASN A 735 12.20 -7.05 19.53
N ILE A 736 11.05 -7.72 19.61
CA ILE A 736 10.75 -8.93 18.82
C ILE A 736 10.89 -8.72 17.29
N PHE A 737 10.60 -7.52 16.80
CA PHE A 737 10.78 -7.17 15.39
C PHE A 737 12.27 -7.11 15.01
N LEU A 738 13.11 -6.48 15.84
CA LEU A 738 14.57 -6.47 15.65
C LEU A 738 15.12 -7.90 15.71
N ARG A 739 14.68 -8.72 16.67
CA ARG A 739 15.06 -10.14 16.80
C ARG A 739 14.75 -10.93 15.53
N HIS A 740 13.57 -10.73 14.95
CA HIS A 740 13.18 -11.34 13.67
C HIS A 740 14.10 -10.90 12.53
N TYR A 741 14.32 -9.60 12.30
CA TYR A 741 15.18 -9.15 11.20
C TYR A 741 16.65 -9.55 11.36
N LEU A 742 17.18 -9.61 12.59
CA LEU A 742 18.51 -10.17 12.87
C LEU A 742 18.60 -11.67 12.55
N PHE A 743 17.55 -12.45 12.87
CA PHE A 743 17.46 -13.85 12.46
C PHE A 743 17.38 -13.99 10.93
N CYS A 744 16.59 -13.16 10.24
CA CYS A 744 16.49 -13.15 8.78
C CYS A 744 17.84 -12.85 8.12
N ILE A 745 18.59 -11.85 8.61
CA ILE A 745 19.97 -11.57 8.18
C ILE A 745 20.81 -12.87 8.28
N LEU A 746 20.81 -13.52 9.45
CA LEU A 746 21.60 -14.75 9.65
C LEU A 746 21.16 -15.92 8.74
N GLN A 747 19.87 -16.05 8.39
CA GLN A 747 19.42 -17.05 7.40
C GLN A 747 19.95 -16.74 5.99
N ILE A 748 19.89 -15.48 5.56
CA ILE A 748 20.40 -15.02 4.25
C ILE A 748 21.92 -15.22 4.16
N LEU A 749 22.65 -14.85 5.22
CA LEU A 749 24.11 -15.08 5.30
C LEU A 749 24.46 -16.58 5.37
N GLY A 750 23.57 -17.40 5.92
CA GLY A 750 23.65 -18.87 5.90
C GLY A 750 23.23 -19.51 4.57
N GLY A 751 23.07 -18.72 3.49
CA GLY A 751 22.75 -19.23 2.15
C GLY A 751 21.30 -19.66 1.94
N ARG A 752 20.37 -19.30 2.83
CA ARG A 752 18.94 -19.61 2.67
C ARG A 752 18.18 -18.41 2.09
N PRO A 753 17.59 -18.52 0.88
CA PRO A 753 16.89 -17.41 0.25
C PRO A 753 15.53 -17.16 0.92
N MET A 754 15.44 -16.11 1.74
CA MET A 754 14.16 -15.58 2.20
C MET A 754 13.43 -14.94 1.01
N HIS A 755 12.31 -15.52 0.60
CA HIS A 755 11.54 -15.06 -0.55
C HIS A 755 10.88 -13.70 -0.25
N GLY A 756 10.65 -12.88 -1.29
CA GLY A 756 9.96 -11.59 -1.17
C GLY A 756 10.79 -10.39 -0.69
N GLY A 757 12.13 -10.44 -0.73
CA GLY A 757 12.99 -9.31 -0.30
C GLY A 757 12.68 -7.96 -0.96
N ASP A 758 12.41 -7.96 -2.27
CA ASP A 758 12.10 -6.74 -3.03
C ASP A 758 10.77 -6.07 -2.61
N MET A 759 9.87 -6.80 -1.94
CA MET A 759 8.56 -6.29 -1.54
C MET A 759 8.56 -5.39 -0.29
N GLU A 760 9.66 -5.23 0.45
CA GLU A 760 9.70 -4.19 1.50
C GLU A 760 9.89 -2.76 0.92
N ALA A 761 10.42 -2.61 -0.30
CA ALA A 761 10.48 -1.33 -1.01
C ALA A 761 9.07 -0.72 -1.20
N TRP A 762 8.07 -1.58 -1.46
CA TRP A 762 6.64 -1.27 -1.64
C TRP A 762 5.95 -0.66 -0.40
N GLN A 763 6.66 -0.48 0.71
CA GLN A 763 6.11 -0.01 1.98
C GLN A 763 6.88 1.15 2.62
N GLU A 764 8.10 1.43 2.19
CA GLU A 764 8.89 2.53 2.77
C GLU A 764 8.53 3.89 2.16
N GLN A 765 8.05 3.89 0.92
CA GLN A 765 7.57 5.07 0.22
C GLN A 765 6.03 5.09 0.25
N ASN A 766 5.48 5.76 1.28
CA ASN A 766 4.05 6.08 1.35
C ASN A 766 3.64 7.19 0.36
N THR A 767 4.61 7.79 -0.35
CA THR A 767 4.42 8.62 -1.55
C THR A 767 3.91 7.76 -2.71
N PHE A 768 2.82 8.17 -3.35
CA PHE A 768 2.04 7.29 -4.23
C PHE A 768 2.71 6.90 -5.57
N ALA A 769 3.87 7.48 -5.91
CA ALA A 769 4.64 7.14 -7.10
C ALA A 769 5.20 5.70 -7.11
N SER A 770 5.54 5.16 -5.93
CA SER A 770 6.16 3.83 -5.78
C SER A 770 5.27 2.69 -6.27
N PHE A 771 3.95 2.83 -6.13
CA PHE A 771 2.93 1.85 -6.56
C PHE A 771 2.83 1.63 -8.08
N VAL A 772 3.64 2.34 -8.87
CA VAL A 772 3.57 2.33 -10.33
C VAL A 772 4.90 1.97 -11.00
N SER A 773 6.02 2.47 -10.50
CA SER A 773 7.35 2.28 -11.11
C SER A 773 7.75 0.81 -11.30
N GLU A 774 7.39 -0.06 -10.34
CA GLU A 774 7.94 -1.41 -10.19
C GLU A 774 6.92 -2.53 -10.50
N CYS A 775 6.10 -2.34 -11.53
CA CYS A 775 5.27 -3.41 -12.11
C CYS A 775 6.06 -4.39 -13.03
N LYS A 776 7.38 -4.30 -13.09
CA LYS A 776 8.25 -5.05 -14.01
C LYS A 776 8.58 -6.44 -13.46
N ALA A 777 8.39 -7.47 -14.30
CA ALA A 777 8.91 -8.81 -14.05
C ALA A 777 10.33 -8.95 -14.63
N PRO A 778 11.24 -9.70 -13.99
CA PRO A 778 12.59 -9.96 -14.51
C PRO A 778 12.57 -11.01 -15.64
N PHE A 779 12.16 -10.59 -16.84
CA PHE A 779 12.26 -11.40 -18.06
C PHE A 779 13.55 -11.11 -18.84
N ASP A 780 14.69 -11.37 -18.20
CA ASP A 780 16.02 -11.40 -18.84
C ASP A 780 16.64 -12.80 -18.70
N ALA A 781 16.01 -13.78 -19.35
CA ALA A 781 16.57 -15.10 -19.61
C ALA A 781 16.53 -15.33 -21.13
N GLN A 782 17.70 -15.27 -21.78
CA GLN A 782 17.79 -15.17 -23.23
C GLN A 782 17.43 -16.49 -23.93
N ASN A 783 16.68 -16.38 -25.04
CA ASN A 783 16.50 -17.48 -25.99
C ASN A 783 17.84 -17.79 -26.65
N LEU A 784 18.54 -18.83 -26.19
CA LEU A 784 19.59 -19.49 -26.96
C LEU A 784 18.99 -20.67 -27.71
N SER A 785 19.06 -20.61 -29.03
CA SER A 785 18.58 -21.64 -29.96
C SER A 785 19.35 -22.95 -29.78
N HIS A 786 18.66 -24.08 -29.99
CA HIS A 786 19.31 -25.38 -30.11
C HIS A 786 20.35 -25.37 -31.23
N ASP A 787 21.60 -25.69 -30.88
CA ASP A 787 22.51 -26.44 -31.75
C ASP A 787 23.33 -27.40 -30.88
N GLY A 788 23.54 -28.63 -31.36
CA GLY A 788 24.00 -29.74 -30.52
C GLY A 788 25.47 -30.09 -30.69
N PHE A 789 26.19 -30.30 -29.59
CA PHE A 789 27.49 -30.99 -29.58
C PHE A 789 27.56 -32.06 -28.49
N ALA A 790 28.32 -33.12 -28.77
CA ALA A 790 28.29 -34.37 -28.01
C ALA A 790 29.22 -34.39 -26.80
N VAL A 791 28.83 -35.14 -25.77
CA VAL A 791 29.65 -35.44 -24.57
C VAL A 791 30.58 -36.62 -24.85
N PRO A 792 31.89 -36.52 -24.58
CA PRO A 792 32.79 -37.66 -24.42
C PRO A 792 32.83 -38.12 -22.94
N GLU A 793 32.74 -39.42 -22.67
CA GLU A 793 33.00 -39.98 -21.34
C GLU A 793 34.49 -39.86 -20.95
N ALA A 794 34.77 -39.65 -19.67
CA ALA A 794 36.02 -40.06 -19.03
C ALA A 794 35.76 -40.58 -17.61
N LYS A 795 36.42 -41.68 -17.23
CA LYS A 795 36.25 -42.38 -15.93
C LYS A 795 37.51 -42.25 -15.07
N ASN A 796 37.39 -42.72 -13.82
CA ASN A 796 38.39 -42.81 -12.75
C ASN A 796 38.52 -41.55 -11.88
N GLY A 797 38.69 -41.64 -10.55
CA GLY A 797 38.63 -42.83 -9.69
C GLY A 797 39.55 -42.73 -8.47
N LEU A 798 39.13 -43.32 -7.33
CA LEU A 798 39.79 -43.32 -6.02
C LEU A 798 39.88 -41.94 -5.32
N ALA A 799 39.86 -41.85 -3.98
CA ALA A 799 39.37 -42.77 -2.94
C ALA A 799 39.17 -42.00 -1.61
N ALA A 800 38.38 -42.56 -0.70
CA ALA A 800 38.28 -42.12 0.70
C ALA A 800 38.61 -43.29 1.65
N PRO A 801 39.23 -43.05 2.81
CA PRO A 801 39.23 -43.97 3.95
C PRO A 801 38.17 -43.59 5.00
N GLU A 802 37.60 -44.60 5.67
CA GLU A 802 36.53 -44.46 6.66
C GLU A 802 37.04 -44.56 8.12
N ALA A 803 36.07 -44.51 9.06
CA ALA A 803 36.09 -44.99 10.44
C ALA A 803 36.72 -44.04 11.51
N PHE A 804 36.34 -44.10 12.79
CA PHE A 804 35.52 -45.11 13.50
C PHE A 804 34.25 -44.54 14.18
N LYS A 805 33.48 -45.43 14.84
CA LYS A 805 32.13 -45.21 15.34
C LYS A 805 32.00 -45.46 16.86
N ASP A 806 30.93 -44.91 17.43
CA ASP A 806 30.24 -45.26 18.68
C ASP A 806 31.00 -45.15 20.04
N VAL A 807 30.35 -44.53 21.05
CA VAL A 807 29.99 -45.14 22.37
C VAL A 807 29.48 -44.07 23.38
N PHE A 808 28.18 -44.15 23.74
CA PHE A 808 27.54 -43.79 25.03
C PHE A 808 27.63 -42.30 25.53
N THR A 809 26.70 -41.70 26.31
CA THR A 809 25.37 -42.07 26.84
C THR A 809 24.56 -40.80 27.19
N VAL A 810 23.23 -40.90 27.29
CA VAL A 810 22.35 -39.87 27.90
C VAL A 810 22.00 -40.28 29.35
N PRO A 811 22.06 -39.37 30.34
CA PRO A 811 21.48 -39.57 31.67
C PRO A 811 20.23 -38.70 31.90
N GLU A 812 19.10 -39.32 32.26
CA GLU A 812 17.96 -38.65 32.89
C GLU A 812 18.06 -38.76 34.43
N ALA A 813 17.75 -37.71 35.19
CA ALA A 813 17.53 -37.80 36.64
C ALA A 813 16.70 -36.64 37.24
N SER A 814 15.44 -36.94 37.60
CA SER A 814 14.68 -36.48 38.78
C SER A 814 14.76 -35.03 39.33
N ILE A 815 13.56 -34.45 39.45
CA ILE A 815 13.14 -33.26 40.24
C ILE A 815 13.58 -33.29 41.72
N ASN A 816 13.94 -32.12 42.31
CA ASN A 816 13.53 -31.74 43.70
C ASN A 816 13.81 -30.26 44.11
N GLY A 817 12.74 -29.49 44.34
CA GLY A 817 12.51 -28.53 45.44
C GLY A 817 13.48 -27.39 45.86
N PHE A 818 13.10 -26.14 45.53
CA PHE A 818 13.26 -24.89 46.31
C PHE A 818 14.70 -24.32 46.55
N PRO A 819 14.86 -23.02 46.93
CA PRO A 819 13.87 -21.96 47.17
C PRO A 819 13.93 -20.77 46.18
N VAL A 820 13.04 -19.78 46.36
CA VAL A 820 13.01 -18.50 45.62
C VAL A 820 13.85 -17.43 46.33
N PRO A 821 14.78 -16.73 45.65
CA PRO A 821 15.40 -15.50 46.14
C PRO A 821 14.61 -14.24 45.72
N GLU A 822 14.56 -13.23 46.58
CA GLU A 822 14.02 -11.90 46.24
C GLU A 822 15.02 -11.07 45.41
N PRO A 823 14.57 -10.27 44.41
CA PRO A 823 15.43 -9.33 43.70
C PRO A 823 15.45 -7.95 44.41
N SER A 824 16.42 -7.73 45.30
CA SER A 824 16.62 -6.46 45.98
C SER A 824 17.66 -5.55 45.28
N ILE A 825 17.23 -4.36 44.85
CA ILE A 825 18.07 -3.20 44.44
C ILE A 825 18.84 -3.42 43.11
N GLY A 826 18.93 -2.45 42.19
CA GLY A 826 18.28 -1.15 42.10
C GLY A 826 18.73 -0.37 40.85
N LEU A 827 17.86 0.48 40.29
CA LEU A 827 18.16 1.29 39.12
C LEU A 827 18.64 2.69 39.52
N VAL A 828 19.86 3.04 39.12
CA VAL A 828 20.40 4.40 39.27
C VAL A 828 19.82 5.29 38.17
N VAL A 829 19.14 6.36 38.57
CA VAL A 829 18.67 7.42 37.66
C VAL A 829 19.69 8.57 37.69
N PRO A 830 20.22 9.03 36.54
CA PRO A 830 21.04 10.24 36.49
C PRO A 830 20.21 11.48 36.85
N GLU A 831 20.63 12.18 37.89
CA GLU A 831 19.95 13.37 38.42
C GLU A 831 20.28 14.61 37.57
N LEU A 832 19.26 15.24 36.97
CA LEU A 832 19.41 16.50 36.23
C LEU A 832 19.15 17.70 37.14
N VAL A 833 20.23 18.34 37.58
CA VAL A 833 20.20 19.53 38.43
C VAL A 833 19.57 20.72 37.69
N ALA A 834 18.56 21.33 38.30
CA ALA A 834 18.06 22.65 37.93
C ALA A 834 18.81 23.75 38.72
N PRO A 835 19.17 24.90 38.11
CA PRO A 835 19.87 25.97 38.81
C PRO A 835 18.91 26.81 39.68
N GLU A 836 19.26 27.01 40.95
CA GLU A 836 18.53 27.92 41.85
C GLU A 836 18.83 29.40 41.57
N SER A 837 17.93 30.27 42.02
CA SER A 837 18.04 31.72 41.89
C SER A 837 18.74 32.36 43.11
N SER A 838 19.94 32.89 42.92
CA SER A 838 20.57 33.78 43.91
C SER A 838 20.04 35.21 43.76
N LYS A 839 19.52 35.77 44.87
CA LYS A 839 19.33 37.21 44.99
C LYS A 839 20.60 37.84 45.54
N ASP A 840 21.03 38.92 44.92
CA ASP A 840 21.66 40.06 45.59
C ASP A 840 21.39 41.32 44.74
N GLY A 841 21.48 42.50 45.33
CA GLY A 841 21.24 43.75 44.60
C GLY A 841 21.58 44.99 45.41
N LEU A 842 21.74 46.14 44.74
CA LEU A 842 21.94 47.44 45.37
C LEU A 842 21.72 48.62 44.40
N ALA A 843 21.34 49.76 44.98
CA ALA A 843 21.53 51.14 44.50
C ALA A 843 20.98 51.58 43.12
N ALA A 844 19.85 52.27 43.23
CA ALA A 844 19.21 53.20 42.29
C ALA A 844 20.10 54.24 41.56
N SER A 845 19.55 54.80 40.48
CA SER A 845 19.70 56.21 40.11
C SER A 845 18.41 56.79 39.50
N GLU A 846 18.19 58.09 39.67
CA GLU A 846 17.15 58.87 38.99
C GLU A 846 17.54 59.03 37.49
N SER A 847 16.73 59.51 36.54
CA SER A 847 15.44 60.22 36.51
C SER A 847 14.72 59.83 35.18
N SER A 848 13.65 60.44 34.65
CA SER A 848 12.96 61.73 34.86
C SER A 848 11.47 61.64 34.44
N LYS A 849 10.82 62.78 34.21
CA LYS A 849 9.40 62.99 33.86
C LYS A 849 9.21 63.24 32.36
N ASP A 850 8.10 62.75 31.80
CA ASP A 850 7.00 63.53 31.21
C ASP A 850 5.85 62.54 30.84
N GLY A 851 4.57 62.91 30.69
CA GLY A 851 3.97 64.24 30.85
C GLY A 851 2.91 64.55 29.79
N LEU A 852 1.70 63.95 29.88
CA LEU A 852 0.36 64.61 29.72
C LEU A 852 -0.80 63.60 29.57
N ALA A 853 -2.01 64.01 29.96
CA ALA A 853 -3.32 63.33 29.83
C ALA A 853 -4.48 64.31 30.18
N PRO A 854 -5.78 63.97 30.06
CA PRO A 854 -6.44 62.99 29.19
C PRO A 854 -7.15 63.71 28.00
N PRO A 855 -8.44 64.15 27.94
CA PRO A 855 -9.66 63.92 28.75
C PRO A 855 -10.91 63.35 28.00
N GLU A 856 -11.67 62.52 28.72
CA GLU A 856 -13.16 62.36 28.73
C GLU A 856 -14.00 61.95 27.49
N SER A 857 -15.22 61.49 27.84
CA SER A 857 -16.18 60.71 27.05
C SER A 857 -17.41 61.49 26.60
N SER A 858 -18.12 60.99 25.59
CA SER A 858 -19.58 61.15 25.48
C SER A 858 -20.26 59.80 25.18
N LYS A 859 -21.56 59.70 25.50
CA LYS A 859 -22.42 58.56 25.16
C LYS A 859 -23.35 58.96 24.04
N ASP A 860 -23.58 58.05 23.09
CA ASP A 860 -24.87 57.67 22.50
C ASP A 860 -24.59 56.52 21.50
N GLY A 861 -25.48 55.55 21.26
CA GLY A 861 -26.83 55.39 21.80
C GLY A 861 -27.81 54.91 20.73
N LEU A 862 -27.61 53.72 20.14
CA LEU A 862 -28.53 53.15 19.13
C LEU A 862 -28.64 51.61 19.23
N ALA A 863 -29.75 51.10 18.72
CA ALA A 863 -30.29 49.77 19.05
C ALA A 863 -29.69 48.60 18.26
N ALA A 864 -29.94 47.38 18.76
CA ALA A 864 -29.92 46.16 17.95
C ALA A 864 -31.07 46.17 16.93
N PRO A 865 -30.96 45.39 15.84
CA PRO A 865 -31.93 44.30 15.72
C PRO A 865 -31.39 42.97 15.16
N ASP A 866 -32.15 41.92 15.50
CA ASP A 866 -32.46 40.69 14.77
C ASP A 866 -31.39 39.71 14.26
N TYR A 867 -31.56 38.46 14.72
CA TYR A 867 -31.04 37.23 14.10
C TYR A 867 -31.83 36.90 12.82
N SER A 868 -31.22 37.02 11.65
CA SER A 868 -31.72 36.37 10.43
C SER A 868 -31.34 34.89 10.43
N LYS A 869 -32.35 33.99 10.42
CA LYS A 869 -32.15 32.59 10.03
C LYS A 869 -32.16 32.52 8.51
N GLU A 870 -31.03 32.20 7.89
CA GLU A 870 -31.05 31.61 6.55
C GLU A 870 -30.96 30.08 6.66
N GLY A 871 -31.95 29.40 6.09
CA GLY A 871 -32.08 27.95 6.17
C GLY A 871 -31.41 27.25 4.99
N LEU A 872 -30.71 26.15 5.26
CA LEU A 872 -30.28 25.21 4.23
C LEU A 872 -31.51 24.61 3.53
N ALA A 873 -31.75 25.00 2.28
CA ALA A 873 -32.72 24.35 1.42
C ALA A 873 -32.13 23.04 0.83
N PRO A 874 -32.90 21.94 0.76
CA PRO A 874 -32.47 20.73 0.04
C PRO A 874 -32.49 20.97 -1.49
N PRO A 875 -31.75 20.16 -2.27
CA PRO A 875 -31.77 20.27 -3.73
C PRO A 875 -33.15 19.91 -4.30
N GLU A 876 -33.74 20.81 -5.09
CA GLU A 876 -35.04 20.58 -5.72
C GLU A 876 -34.95 19.61 -6.92
N SER A 877 -36.04 18.88 -7.13
CA SER A 877 -36.22 17.98 -8.28
C SER A 877 -36.68 18.75 -9.52
N SER A 878 -35.97 18.63 -10.64
CA SER A 878 -36.52 19.00 -11.94
C SER A 878 -37.66 18.04 -12.33
N LYS A 879 -38.82 18.60 -12.68
CA LYS A 879 -40.00 17.86 -13.17
C LYS A 879 -40.43 18.39 -14.52
N ASP A 880 -40.20 17.59 -15.55
CA ASP A 880 -40.91 17.53 -16.83
C ASP A 880 -40.62 16.13 -17.42
N GLY A 881 -41.54 15.39 -18.03
CA GLY A 881 -42.99 15.61 -18.12
C GLY A 881 -43.67 14.42 -18.83
N LEU A 882 -44.55 13.70 -18.13
CA LEU A 882 -45.58 12.77 -18.62
C LEU A 882 -45.27 11.85 -19.84
N ALA A 883 -45.00 10.58 -19.55
CA ALA A 883 -45.53 9.44 -20.33
C ALA A 883 -45.69 8.22 -19.41
N ALA A 884 -46.82 7.51 -19.51
CA ALA A 884 -47.08 6.28 -18.77
C ALA A 884 -47.40 5.14 -19.75
N PRO A 885 -46.86 3.92 -19.54
CA PRO A 885 -47.38 2.71 -20.16
C PRO A 885 -48.51 2.11 -19.31
N GLU A 886 -49.46 1.47 -19.98
CA GLU A 886 -50.69 0.94 -19.37
C GLU A 886 -50.51 -0.47 -18.79
N SER A 887 -51.46 -0.87 -17.95
CA SER A 887 -51.64 -2.26 -17.53
C SER A 887 -52.24 -3.11 -18.66
N SER A 888 -51.67 -4.28 -18.93
CA SER A 888 -52.37 -5.37 -19.62
C SER A 888 -52.21 -6.67 -18.85
N GLU A 889 -53.34 -7.31 -18.57
CA GLU A 889 -53.41 -8.67 -18.04
C GLU A 889 -53.34 -9.67 -19.22
N ASP A 890 -52.69 -10.83 -19.04
CA ASP A 890 -53.43 -12.10 -19.14
C ASP A 890 -52.58 -13.36 -18.77
N CYS A 891 -53.24 -14.24 -18.02
CA CYS A 891 -53.37 -15.70 -18.24
C CYS A 891 -52.29 -16.48 -19.03
N LEU A 892 -51.78 -17.66 -18.61
CA LEU A 892 -51.98 -18.59 -17.47
C LEU A 892 -50.59 -19.24 -17.16
N ALA A 893 -50.34 -20.20 -16.26
CA ALA A 893 -51.18 -21.14 -15.51
C ALA A 893 -50.49 -21.59 -14.19
N ALA A 894 -51.13 -22.50 -13.43
CA ALA A 894 -50.52 -23.22 -12.30
C ALA A 894 -50.66 -24.76 -12.49
N PRO A 895 -49.78 -25.57 -11.88
CA PRO A 895 -50.08 -26.94 -11.49
C PRO A 895 -50.60 -26.99 -10.04
N SER A 896 -51.50 -27.93 -9.77
CA SER A 896 -52.22 -28.05 -8.49
C SER A 896 -51.43 -28.77 -7.39
N SER A 897 -51.78 -28.45 -6.14
CA SER A 897 -51.40 -29.24 -4.96
C SER A 897 -51.95 -30.67 -5.04
N SER A 898 -51.11 -31.66 -4.71
CA SER A 898 -51.57 -32.92 -4.09
C SER A 898 -51.19 -32.92 -2.61
N LYS A 899 -52.00 -33.56 -1.77
CA LYS A 899 -51.72 -33.77 -0.35
C LYS A 899 -51.32 -35.23 -0.16
N ASP A 900 -50.23 -35.45 0.57
CA ASP A 900 -49.99 -36.54 1.52
C ASP A 900 -48.65 -36.22 2.23
N GLY A 901 -48.34 -36.68 3.44
CA GLY A 901 -49.18 -37.43 4.37
C GLY A 901 -48.35 -38.15 5.45
N LEU A 902 -48.43 -37.67 6.70
CA LEU A 902 -47.97 -38.30 7.94
C LEU A 902 -46.46 -38.33 8.31
N ALA A 903 -46.26 -38.32 9.64
CA ALA A 903 -45.14 -38.85 10.45
C ALA A 903 -43.82 -38.06 10.56
N ALA A 904 -43.53 -37.66 11.81
CA ALA A 904 -42.19 -37.43 12.37
C ALA A 904 -41.55 -38.79 12.78
N PRO A 905 -40.31 -38.88 13.31
CA PRO A 905 -39.48 -37.85 13.96
C PRO A 905 -38.57 -37.03 13.02
#